data_AF-A0A5N6VKI4-F1
#
_entry.id   AF-A0A5N6VKI4-F1
#
_cell.length_a   1.000
_cell.length_b   1.000
_cell.length_c   1.000
_cell.angle_alpha   90.00
_cell.angle_beta   90.00
_cell.angle_gamma   90.00
#
_symmetry.space_group_name_H-M   'P 1'
#
loop_
_entity.id
_entity.type
_entity.pdbx_description
1 polymer ?
#
loop_
_entity_poly.entity_id
_entity_poly.type
_entity_poly.pdbx_seq_one_letter_code
_entity_poly.pdbx_strand_id
1 'polypeptide(L)'
;MTPNPSTNKAEASPTNVIVVGAGPVGLLTALRLAQSGIHVDVLEKEEKLNVTPRACSYYAAALHTLQRAKKFGDILASLPIVGNEGWDSGVVNLQQAKLTKLLYQKVLEAGLVTIHLGTELMAIEQDSNSVTAIAIRGGGNQEHFQGSFLVGADGGRSTTRRLLEIRLKGHSWPERLVAMDVLLDDVEFDEKFPSSLFVDPVYYGLMSPLEEPRAGTESLWRCTVAVDPTDARTDDELISEKNIEELLLKAVPGPRPLPFKVLRASPYRVHQLCASTFNRGRCALAGDAAHLNNPMGAMGLTTGLIDSEALADALEFIIHDGKPISILDTYSDEHRRVFQTFVDPTSTQNKLRCAKFAKDLLIDPSTRGVHNVTHNLAAVASSTSLRKAQDFLSAVNAPPSTAAYESYESLLADPTVEIVYISTPHSHHYQIARAALFAGKHVLLEKAFTVNAAQARILVQLAREKKLFLMEAMWTRFFPLTLYVRQLIKDGVIGVVQRVVADRNLGRDIEKLYGTEHRLVNPALAGGALLDLAIYPLTWIFQILHHDSPLASGTVSSPPHVSSSLVKYPPTGVDETATVVVTFPESKTQGVATASLRVASNPTDPGDFEIPIGHGLFWEADACARYLLEGKTESDVMPLDETLLIMDVMDRVREENRLKYPAEVEAH
;
A
#
# COMPACT_ATOMS: atom_id res chain seq x y z
N MET A 1 20.23 52.87 -57.21
CA MET A 1 19.09 52.75 -56.27
C MET A 1 18.76 51.28 -56.13
N THR A 2 19.33 50.67 -55.10
CA THR A 2 19.08 49.27 -54.71
C THR A 2 17.84 49.23 -53.81
N PRO A 3 16.89 48.29 -54.02
CA PRO A 3 15.74 48.15 -53.14
C PRO A 3 16.13 47.44 -51.84
N ASN A 4 15.56 47.95 -50.76
CA ASN A 4 15.76 47.58 -49.37
C ASN A 4 15.08 46.24 -49.05
N PRO A 5 15.75 45.24 -48.45
CA PRO A 5 15.08 44.06 -47.92
C PRO A 5 14.80 44.26 -46.43
N SER A 6 13.68 44.91 -46.10
CA SER A 6 13.08 44.85 -44.77
C SER A 6 11.81 44.03 -44.83
N THR A 7 11.96 42.70 -44.79
CA THR A 7 10.87 41.79 -44.44
C THR A 7 11.21 41.18 -43.09
N ASN A 8 10.45 41.58 -42.07
CA ASN A 8 10.40 41.01 -40.73
C ASN A 8 10.63 39.50 -40.77
N LYS A 9 11.75 39.05 -40.19
CA LYS A 9 11.80 37.71 -39.60
C LYS A 9 10.75 37.73 -38.49
N ALA A 10 9.71 36.90 -38.62
CA ALA A 10 8.88 36.55 -37.49
C ALA A 10 9.82 36.12 -36.35
N GLU A 11 9.75 36.80 -35.22
CA GLU A 11 10.43 36.35 -34.00
C GLU A 11 10.00 34.90 -33.76
N ALA A 12 10.98 33.99 -33.71
CA ALA A 12 10.72 32.60 -33.38
C ALA A 12 10.04 32.59 -32.01
N SER A 13 8.84 32.00 -31.94
CA SER A 13 8.12 31.75 -30.69
C SER A 13 9.07 31.14 -29.66
N PRO A 14 9.10 31.64 -28.41
CA PRO A 14 10.09 31.21 -27.43
C PRO A 14 9.96 29.71 -27.17
N THR A 15 10.98 28.94 -27.54
CA THR A 15 11.08 27.49 -27.30
C THR A 15 11.41 27.15 -25.85
N ASN A 16 11.45 28.16 -24.96
CA ASN A 16 11.82 28.01 -23.57
C ASN A 16 10.69 27.38 -22.74
N VAL A 17 11.06 26.63 -21.70
CA VAL A 17 10.13 26.10 -20.70
C VAL A 17 10.41 26.76 -19.36
N ILE A 18 9.36 27.12 -18.64
CA ILE A 18 9.46 27.69 -17.28
C ILE A 18 9.25 26.56 -16.28
N VAL A 19 10.14 26.38 -15.32
CA VAL A 19 9.97 25.41 -14.22
C VAL A 19 9.88 26.17 -12.91
N VAL A 20 8.79 25.97 -12.16
CA VAL A 20 8.57 26.63 -10.88
C VAL A 20 8.93 25.65 -9.76
N GLY A 21 9.97 25.97 -9.00
CA GLY A 21 10.54 25.16 -7.91
C GLY A 21 11.88 24.52 -8.28
N ALA A 22 12.92 24.78 -7.49
CA ALA A 22 14.25 24.17 -7.63
C ALA A 22 14.46 22.98 -6.65
N GLY A 23 13.39 22.26 -6.35
CA GLY A 23 13.47 20.94 -5.70
C GLY A 23 14.00 19.86 -6.65
N PRO A 24 14.20 18.62 -6.19
CA PRO A 24 14.71 17.54 -7.03
C PRO A 24 13.87 17.29 -8.28
N VAL A 25 12.54 17.34 -8.16
CA VAL A 25 11.59 17.17 -9.27
C VAL A 25 11.79 18.27 -10.32
N GLY A 26 11.81 19.53 -9.90
CA GLY A 26 12.00 20.66 -10.82
C GLY A 26 13.37 20.68 -11.47
N LEU A 27 14.44 20.46 -10.70
CA LEU A 27 15.81 20.41 -11.24
C LEU A 27 16.01 19.21 -12.18
N LEU A 28 15.43 18.05 -11.90
CA LEU A 28 15.48 16.90 -12.79
C LEU A 28 14.71 17.17 -14.10
N THR A 29 13.52 17.77 -14.00
CA THR A 29 12.74 18.19 -15.18
C THR A 29 13.54 19.17 -16.04
N ALA A 30 14.12 20.20 -15.42
CA ALA A 30 14.94 21.20 -16.11
C ALA A 30 16.18 20.57 -16.78
N LEU A 31 16.86 19.66 -16.08
CA LEU A 31 18.01 18.95 -16.62
C LEU A 31 17.63 18.09 -17.82
N ARG A 32 16.52 17.34 -17.75
CA ARG A 32 16.05 16.49 -18.86
C ARG A 32 15.70 17.31 -20.09
N LEU A 33 14.97 18.41 -19.92
CA LEU A 33 14.64 19.33 -21.01
C LEU A 33 15.90 19.95 -21.63
N ALA A 34 16.85 20.41 -20.80
CA ALA A 34 18.12 20.95 -21.27
C ALA A 34 18.96 19.93 -22.03
N GLN A 35 18.97 18.67 -21.61
CA GLN A 35 19.65 17.59 -22.33
C GLN A 35 19.07 17.33 -23.72
N SER A 36 17.79 17.65 -23.91
CA SER A 36 17.13 17.57 -25.22
C SER A 36 17.33 18.86 -26.05
N GLY A 37 17.99 19.89 -25.52
CA GLY A 37 18.28 21.14 -26.22
C GLY A 37 17.27 22.27 -25.95
N ILE A 38 16.38 22.11 -24.97
CA ILE A 38 15.37 23.11 -24.60
C ILE A 38 15.94 24.06 -23.54
N HIS A 39 15.81 25.36 -23.76
CA HIS A 39 16.17 26.37 -22.75
C HIS A 39 15.16 26.38 -21.61
N VAL A 40 15.64 26.45 -20.37
CA VAL A 40 14.78 26.39 -19.18
C VAL A 40 15.07 27.54 -18.22
N ASP A 41 14.02 28.24 -17.80
CA ASP A 41 14.07 29.21 -16.71
C ASP A 41 13.47 28.56 -15.46
N VAL A 42 14.29 28.33 -14.43
CA VAL A 42 13.84 27.76 -13.15
C VAL A 42 13.60 28.88 -12.16
N LEU A 43 12.37 29.03 -11.66
CA LEU A 43 11.99 30.04 -10.67
C LEU A 43 11.94 29.39 -9.28
N GLU A 44 12.76 29.86 -8.34
CA GLU A 44 12.79 29.37 -6.97
C GLU A 44 12.62 30.54 -5.99
N LYS A 45 11.62 30.46 -5.13
CA LYS A 45 11.29 31.53 -4.19
C LYS A 45 12.34 31.70 -3.10
N GLU A 46 13.04 30.63 -2.73
CA GLU A 46 14.08 30.68 -1.70
C GLU A 46 15.36 31.30 -2.28
N GLU A 47 16.07 32.11 -1.48
CA GLU A 47 17.35 32.73 -1.90
C GLU A 47 18.49 31.71 -2.03
N LYS A 48 18.31 30.51 -1.47
CA LYS A 48 19.28 29.42 -1.45
C LYS A 48 18.56 28.09 -1.65
N LEU A 49 19.26 27.13 -2.24
CA LEU A 49 18.75 25.77 -2.35
C LEU A 49 18.42 25.19 -0.98
N ASN A 50 17.31 24.48 -0.91
CA ASN A 50 16.91 23.81 0.31
C ASN A 50 17.86 22.64 0.62
N VAL A 51 18.64 22.78 1.70
CA VAL A 51 19.61 21.78 2.17
C VAL A 51 19.04 20.79 3.19
N THR A 52 17.71 20.72 3.33
CA THR A 52 17.07 19.77 4.26
C THR A 52 16.98 18.35 3.65
N PRO A 53 17.42 17.26 4.33
CA PRO A 53 17.40 15.91 3.78
C PRO A 53 16.04 15.35 3.41
N ARG A 54 14.92 15.91 3.92
CA ARG A 54 13.53 15.53 3.58
C ARG A 54 13.36 14.04 3.24
N ALA A 55 13.03 13.66 2.00
CA ALA A 55 12.94 12.26 1.60
C ALA A 55 14.32 11.62 1.46
N CYS A 56 14.52 10.42 2.01
CA CYS A 56 15.83 9.79 2.07
C CYS A 56 15.92 8.42 1.41
N SER A 57 14.81 7.76 1.09
CA SER A 57 14.81 6.41 0.51
C SER A 57 14.16 6.40 -0.87
N TYR A 58 14.79 5.69 -1.83
CA TYR A 58 14.38 5.65 -3.24
C TYR A 58 14.31 4.21 -3.75
N TYR A 59 13.23 3.84 -4.44
CA TYR A 59 13.12 2.53 -5.08
C TYR A 59 13.87 2.47 -6.42
N ALA A 60 14.26 1.26 -6.83
CA ALA A 60 14.95 0.97 -8.09
C ALA A 60 14.35 1.66 -9.34
N ALA A 61 13.02 1.78 -9.43
CA ALA A 61 12.37 2.49 -10.54
C ALA A 61 12.82 3.96 -10.65
N ALA A 62 12.93 4.69 -9.53
CA ALA A 62 13.46 6.05 -9.53
C ALA A 62 14.96 6.08 -9.84
N LEU A 63 15.71 5.04 -9.46
CA LEU A 63 17.14 4.94 -9.80
C LEU A 63 17.36 4.79 -11.31
N HIS A 64 16.52 4.01 -12.00
CA HIS A 64 16.58 3.92 -13.47
C HIS A 64 16.27 5.26 -14.15
N THR A 65 15.28 6.01 -13.65
CA THR A 65 15.01 7.38 -14.10
C THR A 65 16.26 8.26 -13.97
N LEU A 66 16.97 8.15 -12.85
CA LEU A 66 18.21 8.89 -12.62
C LEU A 66 19.37 8.40 -13.51
N GLN A 67 19.42 7.12 -13.87
CA GLN A 67 20.42 6.57 -14.81
C GLN A 67 20.21 7.03 -16.26
N ARG A 68 18.96 7.12 -16.73
CA ARG A 68 18.63 7.53 -18.11
C ARG A 68 19.08 8.94 -18.45
N ALA A 69 19.37 9.78 -17.46
CA ALA A 69 20.05 11.07 -17.66
C ALA A 69 21.54 10.95 -18.09
N LYS A 70 21.99 9.75 -18.51
CA LYS A 70 23.26 9.31 -19.17
C LYS A 70 24.60 9.69 -18.51
N LYS A 71 24.64 10.70 -17.64
CA LYS A 71 25.80 11.12 -16.84
C LYS A 71 25.51 11.11 -15.35
N PHE A 72 24.23 11.09 -14.96
CA PHE A 72 23.82 11.17 -13.57
C PHE A 72 23.85 9.81 -12.87
N GLY A 73 23.53 8.73 -13.59
CA GLY A 73 23.66 7.34 -13.12
C GLY A 73 25.07 7.01 -12.62
N ASP A 74 26.11 7.37 -13.39
CA ASP A 74 27.51 7.10 -13.03
C ASP A 74 27.96 7.87 -11.79
N ILE A 75 27.46 9.11 -11.62
CA ILE A 75 27.79 9.95 -10.47
C ILE A 75 27.10 9.43 -9.22
N LEU A 76 25.83 9.05 -9.32
CA LEU A 76 25.14 8.38 -8.23
C LEU A 76 25.84 7.05 -7.89
N ALA A 77 26.25 6.25 -8.88
CA ALA A 77 27.03 5.02 -8.69
C ALA A 77 28.35 5.22 -7.93
N SER A 78 28.92 6.42 -7.99
CA SER A 78 30.17 6.75 -7.29
C SER A 78 30.00 7.30 -5.86
N LEU A 79 28.76 7.57 -5.43
CA LEU A 79 28.51 8.07 -4.08
C LEU A 79 28.48 6.92 -3.06
N PRO A 80 28.90 7.16 -1.80
CA PRO A 80 28.69 6.22 -0.71
C PRO A 80 27.18 6.12 -0.46
N ILE A 81 26.56 5.13 -1.08
CA ILE A 81 25.12 4.86 -1.02
C ILE A 81 24.89 3.70 -0.07
N VAL A 82 23.99 3.93 0.89
CA VAL A 82 23.53 2.90 1.82
C VAL A 82 22.32 2.23 1.19
N GLY A 83 22.45 0.97 0.75
CA GLY A 83 21.40 0.25 0.04
C GLY A 83 21.62 -1.27 0.05
N ASN A 84 20.52 -2.02 -0.01
CA ASN A 84 20.48 -3.43 0.41
C ASN A 84 21.08 -4.41 -0.62
N GLU A 85 21.00 -4.09 -1.91
CA GLU A 85 21.53 -4.91 -3.00
C GLU A 85 21.86 -3.96 -4.15
N GLY A 86 22.66 -4.40 -5.13
CA GLY A 86 23.05 -3.58 -6.28
C GLY A 86 21.88 -2.86 -6.96
N TRP A 87 22.22 -1.85 -7.77
CA TRP A 87 21.34 -0.88 -8.44
C TRP A 87 20.07 -1.43 -9.11
N ASP A 88 20.04 -2.73 -9.42
CA ASP A 88 19.00 -3.39 -10.21
C ASP A 88 17.81 -3.93 -9.38
N SER A 89 17.86 -3.98 -8.04
CA SER A 89 16.76 -4.53 -7.20
C SER A 89 16.52 -3.85 -5.84
N GLY A 90 17.34 -2.87 -5.42
CA GLY A 90 17.33 -2.33 -4.05
C GLY A 90 16.57 -1.01 -3.79
N VAL A 91 16.39 -0.69 -2.50
CA VAL A 91 16.10 0.67 -2.00
C VAL A 91 17.42 1.37 -1.68
N VAL A 92 17.60 2.58 -2.19
CA VAL A 92 18.78 3.41 -1.96
C VAL A 92 18.46 4.53 -0.99
N ASN A 93 19.27 4.66 0.06
CA ASN A 93 19.20 5.78 0.97
C ASN A 93 20.17 6.90 0.56
N LEU A 94 19.62 8.01 0.06
CA LEU A 94 20.37 9.22 -0.27
C LEU A 94 19.55 10.43 0.18
N GLN A 95 20.20 11.36 0.87
CA GLN A 95 19.54 12.58 1.35
C GLN A 95 19.03 13.42 0.17
N GLN A 96 17.79 13.90 0.24
CA GLN A 96 17.23 14.80 -0.77
C GLN A 96 18.13 16.01 -1.02
N ALA A 97 18.73 16.58 0.03
CA ALA A 97 19.65 17.71 -0.10
C ALA A 97 20.90 17.38 -0.95
N LYS A 98 21.46 16.17 -0.79
CA LYS A 98 22.59 15.71 -1.61
C LYS A 98 22.14 15.53 -3.06
N LEU A 99 20.98 14.90 -3.28
CA LEU A 99 20.39 14.74 -4.61
C LEU A 99 20.14 16.09 -5.30
N THR A 100 19.50 17.06 -4.62
CA THR A 100 19.26 18.42 -5.11
C THR A 100 20.56 19.11 -5.50
N LYS A 101 21.60 19.03 -4.65
CA LYS A 101 22.89 19.67 -4.92
C LYS A 101 23.55 19.09 -6.17
N LEU A 102 23.48 17.77 -6.35
CA LEU A 102 24.02 17.09 -7.53
C LEU A 102 23.25 17.49 -8.79
N LEU A 103 21.91 17.49 -8.74
CA LEU A 103 21.07 17.94 -9.84
C LEU A 103 21.38 19.39 -10.20
N TYR A 104 21.50 20.26 -9.20
CA TYR A 104 21.83 21.67 -9.42
C TYR A 104 23.17 21.84 -10.15
N GLN A 105 24.21 21.12 -9.74
CA GLN A 105 25.49 21.14 -10.45
C GLN A 105 25.35 20.69 -11.91
N LYS A 106 24.57 19.63 -12.18
CA LYS A 106 24.34 19.16 -13.54
C LYS A 106 23.51 20.08 -14.40
N VAL A 107 22.52 20.73 -13.81
CA VAL A 107 21.72 21.76 -14.47
C VAL A 107 22.63 22.91 -14.92
N LEU A 108 23.58 23.35 -14.07
CA LEU A 108 24.56 24.37 -14.45
C LEU A 108 25.52 23.90 -15.54
N GLU A 109 26.00 22.66 -15.47
CA GLU A 109 26.87 22.06 -16.50
C GLU A 109 26.18 21.92 -17.87
N ALA A 110 24.85 21.76 -17.90
CA ALA A 110 24.09 21.62 -19.15
C ALA A 110 24.10 22.89 -20.01
N GLY A 111 24.33 24.06 -19.40
CA GLY A 111 24.49 25.34 -20.11
C GLY A 111 23.22 25.94 -20.74
N LEU A 112 22.07 25.26 -20.62
CA LEU A 112 20.79 25.69 -21.18
C LEU A 112 19.74 26.04 -20.11
N VAL A 113 20.12 26.03 -18.83
CA VAL A 113 19.21 26.33 -17.72
C VAL A 113 19.68 27.57 -16.95
N THR A 114 18.76 28.52 -16.76
CA THR A 114 18.95 29.68 -15.89
C THR A 114 18.14 29.49 -14.62
N ILE A 115 18.76 29.61 -13.45
CA ILE A 115 18.08 29.47 -12.16
C ILE A 115 17.95 30.84 -11.49
N HIS A 116 16.70 31.22 -11.21
CA HIS A 116 16.29 32.47 -10.62
C HIS A 116 15.93 32.23 -9.15
N LEU A 117 16.93 32.26 -8.26
CA LEU A 117 16.72 32.19 -6.81
C LEU A 117 16.05 33.48 -6.29
N GLY A 118 15.37 33.40 -5.14
CA GLY A 118 14.64 34.52 -4.56
C GLY A 118 13.49 35.06 -5.43
N THR A 119 12.98 34.25 -6.37
CA THR A 119 11.99 34.63 -7.38
C THR A 119 10.69 33.83 -7.19
N GLU A 120 9.67 34.47 -6.64
CA GLU A 120 8.39 33.84 -6.28
C GLU A 120 7.33 34.07 -7.37
N LEU A 121 6.68 32.98 -7.83
CA LEU A 121 5.58 33.05 -8.79
C LEU A 121 4.33 33.69 -8.16
N MET A 122 3.75 34.67 -8.85
CA MET A 122 2.56 35.41 -8.40
C MET A 122 1.34 35.20 -9.29
N ALA A 123 1.53 35.12 -10.61
CA ALA A 123 0.45 34.91 -11.56
C ALA A 123 0.92 34.11 -12.79
N ILE A 124 -0.04 33.45 -13.45
CA ILE A 124 0.17 32.72 -14.70
C ILE A 124 -0.85 33.25 -15.70
N GLU A 125 -0.35 33.71 -16.84
CA GLU A 125 -1.16 34.06 -18.01
C GLU A 125 -0.80 33.10 -19.14
N GLN A 126 -1.78 32.62 -19.90
CA GLN A 126 -1.50 31.70 -21.02
C GLN A 126 -2.51 31.87 -22.15
N ASP A 127 -2.06 31.61 -23.36
CA ASP A 127 -2.88 31.57 -24.57
C ASP A 127 -2.60 30.28 -25.36
N SER A 128 -3.09 30.22 -26.61
CA SER A 128 -2.91 29.04 -27.46
C SER A 128 -1.46 28.78 -27.87
N ASN A 129 -0.54 29.72 -27.68
CA ASN A 129 0.83 29.71 -28.21
C ASN A 129 1.91 29.80 -27.11
N SER A 130 1.65 30.48 -26.00
CA SER A 130 2.64 30.72 -24.95
C SER A 130 2.03 30.78 -23.55
N VAL A 131 2.91 30.76 -22.55
CA VAL A 131 2.60 31.01 -21.14
C VAL A 131 3.58 32.06 -20.59
N THR A 132 3.06 32.96 -19.76
CA THR A 132 3.81 33.98 -19.05
C THR A 132 3.67 33.75 -17.55
N ALA A 133 4.81 33.51 -16.89
CA ALA A 133 4.92 33.54 -15.43
C ALA A 133 5.26 34.96 -14.98
N ILE A 134 4.42 35.53 -14.13
CA ILE A 134 4.67 36.80 -13.47
C ILE A 134 5.19 36.48 -12.08
N ALA A 135 6.41 36.91 -11.77
CA ALA A 135 7.09 36.59 -10.52
C ALA A 135 7.67 37.83 -9.84
N ILE A 136 7.92 37.78 -8.53
CA ILE A 136 8.57 38.85 -7.77
C ILE A 136 9.94 38.37 -7.32
N ARG A 137 10.99 39.13 -7.62
CA ARG A 137 12.35 38.88 -7.13
C ARG A 137 12.68 39.76 -5.93
N GLY A 138 13.19 39.16 -4.86
CA GLY A 138 13.70 39.88 -3.68
C GLY A 138 12.70 40.80 -2.99
N GLY A 139 11.39 40.51 -3.11
CA GLY A 139 10.31 41.25 -2.45
C GLY A 139 9.93 42.60 -3.05
N GLY A 140 10.43 42.99 -4.24
CA GLY A 140 10.17 44.33 -4.78
C GLY A 140 9.93 44.47 -6.29
N ASN A 141 10.65 43.71 -7.13
CA ASN A 141 10.56 43.87 -8.59
C ASN A 141 9.77 42.73 -9.23
N GLN A 142 8.71 43.10 -9.95
CA GLN A 142 7.94 42.18 -10.79
C GLN A 142 8.71 41.89 -12.09
N GLU A 143 8.93 40.61 -12.38
CA GLU A 143 9.59 40.09 -13.57
C GLU A 143 8.61 39.21 -14.35
N HIS A 144 8.73 39.22 -15.68
CA HIS A 144 7.88 38.45 -16.60
C HIS A 144 8.75 37.44 -17.34
N PHE A 145 8.41 36.17 -17.22
CA PHE A 145 9.07 35.06 -17.91
C PHE A 145 8.10 34.48 -18.92
N GLN A 146 8.46 34.48 -20.20
CA GLN A 146 7.63 33.92 -21.27
C GLN A 146 8.24 32.62 -21.79
N GLY A 147 7.41 31.58 -21.93
CA GLY A 147 7.81 30.29 -22.45
C GLY A 147 6.70 29.61 -23.25
N SER A 148 7.04 28.50 -23.90
CA SER A 148 6.08 27.62 -24.58
C SER A 148 5.23 26.82 -23.59
N PHE A 149 5.80 26.47 -22.43
CA PHE A 149 5.18 25.66 -21.38
C PHE A 149 5.68 26.06 -19.99
N LEU A 150 4.88 25.75 -18.96
CA LEU A 150 5.21 25.95 -17.56
C LEU A 150 5.00 24.65 -16.77
N VAL A 151 5.99 24.26 -15.97
CA VAL A 151 5.94 23.11 -15.07
C VAL A 151 5.92 23.58 -13.62
N GLY A 152 4.87 23.22 -12.89
CA GLY A 152 4.77 23.38 -11.45
C GLY A 152 5.39 22.18 -10.72
N ALA A 153 6.55 22.40 -10.12
CA ALA A 153 7.27 21.45 -9.25
C ALA A 153 7.55 22.08 -7.88
N ASP A 154 6.67 22.99 -7.45
CA ASP A 154 6.78 23.90 -6.30
C ASP A 154 6.18 23.33 -5.00
N GLY A 155 6.09 22.01 -4.91
CA GLY A 155 5.82 21.28 -3.67
C GLY A 155 4.35 21.23 -3.24
N GLY A 156 4.10 20.69 -2.04
CA GLY A 156 2.73 20.43 -1.57
C GLY A 156 1.85 21.67 -1.38
N ARG A 157 2.46 22.85 -1.21
CA ARG A 157 1.77 24.15 -1.15
C ARG A 157 1.81 24.90 -2.49
N SER A 158 2.00 24.18 -3.59
CA SER A 158 2.15 24.69 -4.97
C SER A 158 1.29 25.92 -5.25
N THR A 159 1.97 27.03 -5.53
CA THR A 159 1.35 28.26 -6.04
C THR A 159 0.90 28.03 -7.47
N THR A 160 1.66 27.28 -8.27
CA THR A 160 1.31 26.91 -9.64
C THR A 160 -0.05 26.22 -9.71
N ARG A 161 -0.26 25.15 -8.93
CA ARG A 161 -1.52 24.41 -8.87
C ARG A 161 -2.70 25.32 -8.49
N ARG A 162 -2.49 26.24 -7.55
CA ARG A 162 -3.52 27.17 -7.06
C ARG A 162 -3.89 28.21 -8.12
N LEU A 163 -2.91 28.79 -8.80
CA LEU A 163 -3.13 29.75 -9.89
C LEU A 163 -3.80 29.11 -11.11
N LEU A 164 -3.53 27.82 -11.34
CA LEU A 164 -4.23 27.03 -12.35
C LEU A 164 -5.61 26.53 -11.89
N GLU A 165 -6.03 26.84 -10.66
CA GLU A 165 -7.31 26.39 -10.07
C GLU A 165 -7.53 24.86 -10.18
N ILE A 166 -6.46 24.09 -10.01
CA ILE A 166 -6.51 22.62 -10.00
C ILE A 166 -6.74 22.15 -8.56
N ARG A 167 -7.83 21.41 -8.32
CA ARG A 167 -8.20 20.94 -6.98
C ARG A 167 -7.47 19.64 -6.64
N LEU A 168 -7.04 19.50 -5.40
CA LEU A 168 -6.64 18.22 -4.82
C LEU A 168 -7.88 17.45 -4.35
N LYS A 169 -7.96 16.16 -4.65
CA LYS A 169 -8.99 15.22 -4.18
C LYS A 169 -8.35 14.15 -3.31
N GLY A 170 -9.09 13.69 -2.30
CA GLY A 170 -8.65 12.66 -1.36
C GLY A 170 -8.83 13.12 0.09
N HIS A 171 -7.97 12.66 0.99
CA HIS A 171 -8.09 12.96 2.42
C HIS A 171 -6.75 13.34 3.07
N SER A 172 -6.84 13.93 4.27
CA SER A 172 -5.68 14.15 5.13
C SER A 172 -5.82 13.29 6.37
N TRP A 173 -4.72 12.75 6.84
CA TRP A 173 -4.71 11.97 8.07
C TRP A 173 -4.84 12.90 9.29
N PRO A 174 -5.53 12.47 10.35
CA PRO A 174 -5.73 13.30 11.54
C PRO A 174 -4.44 13.47 12.37
N GLU A 175 -3.51 12.51 12.29
CA GLU A 175 -2.22 12.53 12.98
C GLU A 175 -1.26 13.59 12.40
N ARG A 176 -0.39 14.14 13.24
CA ARG A 176 0.82 14.85 12.80
C ARG A 176 2.01 13.88 12.87
N LEU A 177 3.00 14.06 12.01
CA LEU A 177 4.30 13.40 12.10
C LEU A 177 5.36 14.44 12.48
N VAL A 178 6.32 14.07 13.32
CA VAL A 178 7.51 14.86 13.65
C VAL A 178 8.71 14.19 13.00
N ALA A 179 9.25 14.80 11.95
CA ALA A 179 10.51 14.35 11.33
C ALA A 179 11.70 15.00 12.03
N MET A 180 12.62 14.17 12.53
CA MET A 180 13.79 14.56 13.31
C MET A 180 15.05 14.07 12.59
N ASP A 181 16.01 14.97 12.35
CA ASP A 181 17.36 14.58 11.93
C ASP A 181 18.24 14.60 13.19
N VAL A 182 18.77 13.43 13.56
CA VAL A 182 19.48 13.21 14.83
C VAL A 182 20.81 12.50 14.59
N LEU A 183 21.86 12.95 15.27
CA LEU A 183 23.08 12.15 15.44
C LEU A 183 22.83 11.19 16.59
N LEU A 184 22.99 9.90 16.32
CA LEU A 184 22.82 8.85 17.31
C LEU A 184 24.15 8.10 17.48
N ASP A 185 24.51 7.81 18.72
CA ASP A 185 25.69 7.03 19.06
C ASP A 185 25.30 5.57 19.37
N ASP A 186 26.14 4.64 18.92
CA ASP A 186 26.05 3.20 19.19
C ASP A 186 24.65 2.58 19.00
N VAL A 187 23.95 2.99 17.95
CA VAL A 187 22.64 2.44 17.59
C VAL A 187 22.84 1.02 17.05
N GLU A 188 22.13 0.05 17.63
CA GLU A 188 22.00 -1.27 17.05
C GLU A 188 21.11 -1.20 15.80
N PHE A 189 21.64 -1.57 14.65
CA PHE A 189 20.90 -1.59 13.38
C PHE A 189 21.19 -2.88 12.61
N ASP A 190 20.26 -3.25 11.75
CA ASP A 190 20.46 -4.34 10.81
C ASP A 190 21.30 -3.83 9.63
N GLU A 191 22.52 -4.34 9.48
CA GLU A 191 23.43 -3.97 8.37
C GLU A 191 22.82 -4.27 7.00
N LYS A 192 21.94 -5.27 6.91
CA LYS A 192 21.21 -5.62 5.70
C LYS A 192 20.00 -4.71 5.51
N PHE A 193 19.25 -4.41 6.57
CA PHE A 193 18.04 -3.56 6.51
C PHE A 193 18.19 -2.28 7.35
N PRO A 194 19.04 -1.33 6.93
CA PRO A 194 19.36 -0.16 7.74
C PRO A 194 18.17 0.77 7.98
N SER A 195 17.17 0.77 7.09
CA SER A 195 15.92 1.51 7.27
C SER A 195 14.86 0.63 7.92
N SER A 196 14.28 1.09 9.03
CA SER A 196 13.24 0.40 9.78
C SER A 196 11.94 1.22 9.78
N LEU A 197 10.82 0.54 9.54
CA LEU A 197 9.50 1.05 9.91
C LEU A 197 9.17 0.49 11.29
N PHE A 198 8.89 1.35 12.26
CA PHE A 198 8.41 0.91 13.57
C PHE A 198 6.91 1.18 13.68
N VAL A 199 6.23 0.18 14.25
CA VAL A 199 4.77 0.13 14.30
C VAL A 199 4.34 0.41 15.73
N ASP A 200 3.61 1.50 15.94
CA ASP A 200 3.05 1.93 17.22
C ASP A 200 1.71 2.65 16.94
N PRO A 201 0.66 2.50 17.77
CA PRO A 201 -0.66 3.08 17.49
C PRO A 201 -0.68 4.60 17.35
N VAL A 202 0.20 5.27 18.07
CA VAL A 202 0.22 6.73 18.19
C VAL A 202 1.52 7.27 17.61
N TYR A 203 2.62 6.60 17.90
CA TYR A 203 3.98 6.99 17.61
C TYR A 203 4.61 6.12 16.52
N TYR A 204 3.84 5.53 15.60
CA TYR A 204 4.42 4.81 14.46
C TYR A 204 5.35 5.71 13.67
N GLY A 205 6.23 5.11 12.88
CA GLY A 205 7.17 5.91 12.15
C GLY A 205 8.19 5.15 11.36
N LEU A 206 9.21 5.88 10.97
CA LEU A 206 10.36 5.33 10.26
C LEU A 206 11.64 5.86 10.87
N MET A 207 12.64 5.01 10.88
CA MET A 207 14.01 5.32 11.22
C MET A 207 14.88 4.89 10.04
N SER A 208 15.63 5.82 9.45
CA SER A 208 16.49 5.54 8.31
C SER A 208 17.78 6.32 8.42
N PRO A 209 18.94 5.71 8.16
CA PRO A 209 20.18 6.44 8.21
C PRO A 209 20.27 7.38 7.02
N LEU A 210 20.87 8.54 7.24
CA LEU A 210 21.12 9.58 6.24
C LEU A 210 22.58 9.53 5.75
N GLU A 211 23.42 8.71 6.37
CA GLU A 211 24.79 8.39 5.98
C GLU A 211 25.12 6.94 6.38
N GLU A 212 26.27 6.43 5.97
CA GLU A 212 26.71 5.07 6.32
C GLU A 212 26.84 4.93 7.84
N PRO A 213 26.01 4.10 8.50
CA PRO A 213 26.07 3.97 9.95
C PRO A 213 27.32 3.21 10.36
N ARG A 214 28.02 3.72 11.38
CA ARG A 214 29.26 3.15 11.89
C ARG A 214 29.09 2.78 13.35
N ALA A 215 29.19 1.49 13.66
CA ALA A 215 29.13 0.99 15.03
C ALA A 215 30.18 1.70 15.93
N GLY A 216 29.79 2.06 17.16
CA GLY A 216 30.64 2.77 18.11
C GLY A 216 30.99 4.23 17.77
N THR A 217 30.31 4.86 16.80
CA THR A 217 30.46 6.30 16.52
C THR A 217 29.13 6.97 16.16
N GLU A 218 29.06 8.29 16.35
CA GLU A 218 27.91 9.08 15.91
C GLU A 218 27.65 8.92 14.41
N SER A 219 26.42 8.57 14.06
CA SER A 219 25.92 8.51 12.68
C SER A 219 24.63 9.34 12.56
N LEU A 220 24.40 9.95 11.40
CA LEU A 220 23.21 10.77 11.14
C LEU A 220 22.00 9.92 10.71
N TRP A 221 20.88 10.07 11.42
CA TRP A 221 19.62 9.36 11.17
C TRP A 221 18.43 10.31 11.00
N ARG A 222 17.47 9.88 10.19
CA ARG A 222 16.11 10.41 10.14
C ARG A 222 15.22 9.53 10.99
N CYS A 223 14.63 10.09 12.04
CA CYS A 223 13.55 9.48 12.81
C CYS A 223 12.27 10.28 12.56
N THR A 224 11.24 9.68 12.00
CA THR A 224 9.92 10.31 11.85
C THR A 224 8.95 9.58 12.76
N VAL A 225 8.27 10.30 13.64
CA VAL A 225 7.38 9.71 14.66
C VAL A 225 6.03 10.38 14.57
N ALA A 226 4.96 9.59 14.52
CA ALA A 226 3.60 10.09 14.62
C ALA A 226 3.30 10.64 16.02
N VAL A 227 2.33 11.54 16.11
CA VAL A 227 1.79 11.99 17.40
C VAL A 227 0.28 11.84 17.39
N ASP A 228 -0.28 11.72 18.60
CA ASP A 228 -1.71 11.52 18.80
C ASP A 228 -2.52 12.65 18.12
N PRO A 229 -3.58 12.33 17.36
CA PRO A 229 -4.48 13.34 16.80
C PRO A 229 -5.08 14.31 17.81
N THR A 230 -5.23 13.88 19.06
CA THR A 230 -5.80 14.66 20.16
C THR A 230 -4.74 15.47 20.92
N ASP A 231 -3.46 15.34 20.55
CA ASP A 231 -2.37 16.08 21.16
C ASP A 231 -2.59 17.59 20.97
N ALA A 232 -2.83 18.28 22.09
CA ALA A 232 -3.12 19.71 22.10
C ALA A 232 -1.87 20.60 21.99
N ARG A 233 -0.66 20.01 22.03
CA ARG A 233 0.58 20.76 21.91
C ARG A 233 0.68 21.41 20.53
N THR A 234 1.12 22.65 20.52
CA THR A 234 1.48 23.40 19.32
C THR A 234 2.68 22.75 18.62
N ASP A 235 2.87 23.08 17.34
CA ASP A 235 4.00 22.59 16.56
C ASP A 235 5.36 22.99 17.18
N ASP A 236 5.45 24.17 17.81
CA ASP A 236 6.65 24.64 18.52
C ASP A 236 6.89 23.86 19.83
N GLU A 237 5.83 23.52 20.56
CA GLU A 237 5.95 22.68 21.75
C GLU A 237 6.41 21.27 21.39
N LEU A 238 5.88 20.67 20.31
CA LEU A 238 6.26 19.33 19.85
C LEU A 238 7.76 19.19 19.53
N ILE A 239 8.40 20.28 19.08
CA ILE A 239 9.83 20.30 18.77
C ILE A 239 10.72 20.83 19.90
N SER A 240 10.16 21.04 21.10
CA SER A 240 11.00 21.29 22.28
C SER A 240 11.92 20.10 22.56
N GLU A 241 13.10 20.37 23.11
CA GLU A 241 14.12 19.34 23.38
C GLU A 241 13.56 18.16 24.18
N LYS A 242 12.78 18.45 25.23
CA LYS A 242 12.08 17.45 26.05
C LYS A 242 11.13 16.56 25.23
N ASN A 243 10.30 17.14 24.37
CA ASN A 243 9.32 16.37 23.61
C ASN A 243 9.98 15.57 22.48
N ILE A 244 11.05 16.10 21.88
CA ILE A 244 11.87 15.36 20.92
C ILE A 244 12.51 14.16 21.60
N GLU A 245 13.09 14.34 22.80
CA GLU A 245 13.61 13.22 23.60
C GLU A 245 12.54 12.15 23.82
N GLU A 246 11.33 12.54 24.27
CA GLU A 246 10.21 11.62 24.45
C GLU A 246 9.83 10.86 23.18
N LEU A 247 9.90 11.48 21.99
CA LEU A 247 9.60 10.83 20.72
C LEU A 247 10.74 9.91 20.26
N LEU A 248 12.00 10.32 20.43
CA LEU A 248 13.17 9.49 20.10
C LEU A 248 13.25 8.25 20.97
N LEU A 249 12.91 8.37 22.26
CA LEU A 249 12.84 7.23 23.18
C LEU A 249 11.81 6.16 22.73
N LYS A 250 10.83 6.52 21.91
CA LYS A 250 9.85 5.60 21.32
C LYS A 250 10.31 5.00 20.00
N ALA A 251 11.09 5.76 19.23
CA ALA A 251 11.51 5.41 17.88
C ALA A 251 12.83 4.61 17.82
N VAL A 252 13.77 4.92 18.70
CA VAL A 252 15.17 4.48 18.58
C VAL A 252 15.45 3.31 19.54
N PRO A 253 15.88 2.14 19.04
CA PRO A 253 16.29 1.02 19.88
C PRO A 253 17.61 1.32 20.60
N GLY A 254 17.92 0.57 21.66
CA GLY A 254 19.20 0.67 22.37
C GLY A 254 19.09 1.05 23.85
N PRO A 255 20.24 1.11 24.55
CA PRO A 255 20.28 1.36 25.99
C PRO A 255 19.74 2.75 26.35
N ARG A 256 19.30 2.88 27.61
CA ARG A 256 18.86 4.16 28.18
C ARG A 256 19.83 4.60 29.29
N PRO A 257 20.12 5.91 29.43
CA PRO A 257 19.63 7.03 28.61
C PRO A 257 20.17 6.97 27.17
N LEU A 258 19.38 7.43 26.20
CA LEU A 258 19.76 7.40 24.79
C LEU A 258 20.67 8.59 24.49
N PRO A 259 21.95 8.40 24.10
CA PRO A 259 22.79 9.50 23.63
C PRO A 259 22.33 9.94 22.24
N PHE A 260 21.87 11.18 22.11
CA PHE A 260 21.50 11.77 20.84
C PHE A 260 21.83 13.26 20.79
N LYS A 261 22.00 13.78 19.57
CA LYS A 261 22.04 15.21 19.29
C LYS A 261 21.06 15.55 18.18
N VAL A 262 20.08 16.39 18.51
CA VAL A 262 19.08 16.87 17.55
C VAL A 262 19.73 17.94 16.65
N LEU A 263 19.72 17.70 15.34
CA LEU A 263 20.12 18.72 14.36
C LEU A 263 18.92 19.54 13.91
N ARG A 264 17.75 18.91 13.80
CA ARG A 264 16.46 19.58 13.59
C ARG A 264 15.28 18.68 13.93
N ALA A 265 14.11 19.30 14.07
CA ALA A 265 12.82 18.64 14.00
C ALA A 265 11.80 19.49 13.25
N SER A 266 10.84 18.86 12.59
CA SER A 266 9.74 19.55 11.91
C SER A 266 8.46 18.72 11.98
N PRO A 267 7.38 19.27 12.54
CA PRO A 267 6.07 18.66 12.50
C PRO A 267 5.39 18.92 11.15
N TYR A 268 4.61 17.96 10.67
CA TYR A 268 3.81 18.09 9.45
C TYR A 268 2.63 17.13 9.47
N ARG A 269 1.59 17.46 8.69
CA ARG A 269 0.47 16.55 8.44
C ARG A 269 0.75 15.72 7.20
N VAL A 270 0.21 14.51 7.18
CA VAL A 270 0.30 13.61 6.05
C VAL A 270 -1.03 13.52 5.31
N HIS A 271 -0.93 13.27 4.01
CA HIS A 271 -2.04 13.41 3.07
C HIS A 271 -2.13 12.17 2.19
N GLN A 272 -3.30 11.94 1.59
CA GLN A 272 -3.50 11.14 0.40
C GLN A 272 -4.32 12.00 -0.56
N LEU A 273 -3.64 12.90 -1.25
CA LEU A 273 -4.26 13.91 -2.09
C LEU A 273 -3.69 13.84 -3.50
N CYS A 274 -4.55 13.85 -4.50
CA CYS A 274 -4.17 13.83 -5.92
C CYS A 274 -4.89 14.96 -6.66
N ALA A 275 -4.18 15.67 -7.52
CA ALA A 275 -4.76 16.71 -8.36
C ALA A 275 -5.82 16.12 -9.30
N SER A 276 -6.90 16.86 -9.53
CA SER A 276 -8.00 16.44 -10.42
C SER A 276 -7.57 16.28 -11.87
N THR A 277 -6.47 16.94 -12.25
CA THR A 277 -5.72 16.82 -13.50
C THR A 277 -4.30 17.29 -13.20
N PHE A 278 -3.28 16.73 -13.87
CA PHE A 278 -1.90 17.21 -13.74
C PHE A 278 -1.56 18.27 -14.79
N ASN A 279 -2.49 18.63 -15.67
CA ASN A 279 -2.27 19.70 -16.63
C ASN A 279 -3.48 20.64 -16.74
N ARG A 280 -3.23 21.88 -17.19
CA ARG A 280 -4.25 22.81 -17.67
C ARG A 280 -3.65 23.74 -18.72
N GLY A 281 -4.05 23.54 -19.98
CA GLY A 281 -3.52 24.30 -21.11
C GLY A 281 -2.03 24.02 -21.31
N ARG A 282 -1.21 25.07 -21.29
CA ARG A 282 0.26 25.00 -21.44
C ARG A 282 1.00 24.80 -20.12
N CYS A 283 0.28 24.47 -19.05
CA CYS A 283 0.86 24.24 -17.74
C CYS A 283 0.66 22.80 -17.28
N ALA A 284 1.68 22.22 -16.65
CA ALA A 284 1.65 20.88 -16.08
C ALA A 284 2.20 20.88 -14.63
N LEU A 285 1.84 19.87 -13.84
CA LEU A 285 2.25 19.68 -12.45
C LEU A 285 3.04 18.38 -12.31
N ALA A 286 4.06 18.36 -11.46
CA ALA A 286 4.84 17.16 -11.15
C ALA A 286 5.18 17.06 -9.66
N GLY A 287 5.32 15.83 -9.15
CA GLY A 287 5.66 15.54 -7.75
C GLY A 287 4.62 16.08 -6.77
N ASP A 288 5.08 16.62 -5.64
CA ASP A 288 4.22 17.14 -4.56
C ASP A 288 3.24 18.26 -5.02
N ALA A 289 3.53 18.94 -6.12
CA ALA A 289 2.60 19.89 -6.71
C ALA A 289 1.35 19.20 -7.28
N ALA A 290 1.48 17.96 -7.74
CA ALA A 290 0.44 17.15 -8.36
C ALA A 290 -0.21 16.16 -7.38
N HIS A 291 0.56 15.54 -6.48
CA HIS A 291 0.04 14.56 -5.53
C HIS A 291 0.83 14.52 -4.22
N LEU A 292 0.17 14.22 -3.11
CA LEU A 292 0.73 14.17 -1.77
C LEU A 292 0.38 12.84 -1.14
N ASN A 293 1.38 12.15 -0.60
CA ASN A 293 1.20 10.87 0.07
C ASN A 293 1.80 10.89 1.48
N ASN A 294 1.44 9.86 2.25
CA ASN A 294 2.10 9.58 3.51
C ASN A 294 3.48 8.95 3.24
N PRO A 295 4.49 9.20 4.09
CA PRO A 295 5.86 8.79 3.85
C PRO A 295 6.09 7.28 4.06
N MET A 296 5.11 6.54 4.57
CA MET A 296 5.26 5.12 4.89
C MET A 296 5.37 4.31 3.61
N GLY A 297 6.55 3.73 3.40
CA GLY A 297 6.91 3.04 2.18
C GLY A 297 7.50 3.94 1.09
N ALA A 298 8.06 5.10 1.44
CA ALA A 298 8.98 5.89 0.59
C ALA A 298 8.50 6.23 -0.85
N MET A 299 7.19 6.42 -1.02
CA MET A 299 6.59 6.59 -2.36
C MET A 299 6.59 8.03 -2.88
N GLY A 300 6.69 9.06 -2.02
CA GLY A 300 6.53 10.48 -2.40
C GLY A 300 7.52 10.96 -3.45
N LEU A 301 8.78 11.18 -3.05
CA LEU A 301 9.79 11.65 -3.99
C LEU A 301 10.09 10.63 -5.10
N THR A 302 10.00 9.32 -4.81
CA THR A 302 10.18 8.26 -5.82
C THR A 302 9.26 8.48 -7.03
N THR A 303 7.98 8.71 -6.80
CA THR A 303 7.00 8.93 -7.89
C THR A 303 7.14 10.32 -8.49
N GLY A 304 7.51 11.34 -7.71
CA GLY A 304 7.80 12.68 -8.25
C GLY A 304 8.99 12.73 -9.22
N LEU A 305 10.03 11.90 -9.03
CA LEU A 305 11.13 11.80 -9.99
C LEU A 305 10.66 11.16 -11.31
N ILE A 306 9.79 10.16 -11.24
CA ILE A 306 9.18 9.51 -12.41
C ILE A 306 8.27 10.50 -13.16
N ASP A 307 7.49 11.31 -12.43
CA ASP A 307 6.69 12.41 -13.02
C ASP A 307 7.55 13.37 -13.84
N SER A 308 8.75 13.70 -13.32
CA SER A 308 9.67 14.65 -13.96
C SER A 308 10.15 14.15 -15.32
N GLU A 309 10.50 12.86 -15.38
CA GLU A 309 11.00 12.23 -16.61
C GLU A 309 9.89 12.12 -17.66
N ALA A 310 8.73 11.59 -17.28
CA ALA A 310 7.61 11.43 -18.20
C ALA A 310 7.09 12.78 -18.72
N LEU A 311 7.08 13.80 -17.87
CA LEU A 311 6.69 15.15 -18.28
C LEU A 311 7.72 15.78 -19.23
N ALA A 312 9.02 15.60 -18.97
CA ALA A 312 10.05 16.09 -19.87
C ALA A 312 9.96 15.42 -21.25
N ASP A 313 9.75 14.10 -21.31
CA ASP A 313 9.55 13.36 -22.56
C ASP A 313 8.29 13.86 -23.30
N ALA A 314 7.19 14.09 -22.58
CA ALA A 314 5.95 14.66 -23.16
C ALA A 314 6.18 16.05 -23.78
N LEU A 315 6.90 16.93 -23.09
CA LEU A 315 7.22 18.27 -23.59
C LEU A 315 8.19 18.22 -24.77
N GLU A 316 9.18 17.31 -24.75
CA GLU A 316 10.09 17.08 -25.88
C GLU A 316 9.31 16.66 -27.13
N PHE A 317 8.40 15.71 -27.01
CA PHE A 317 7.54 15.28 -28.13
C PHE A 317 6.69 16.43 -28.70
N ILE A 318 6.22 17.34 -27.85
CA ILE A 318 5.44 18.49 -28.31
C ILE A 318 6.33 19.53 -29.00
N ILE A 319 7.46 19.88 -28.39
CA ILE A 319 8.33 20.98 -28.84
C ILE A 319 9.17 20.58 -30.06
N HIS A 320 9.76 19.39 -30.08
CA HIS A 320 10.65 18.95 -31.16
C HIS A 320 9.93 18.15 -32.25
N ASP A 321 9.01 17.26 -31.85
CA ASP A 321 8.36 16.35 -32.80
C ASP A 321 7.01 16.85 -33.31
N GLY A 322 6.58 18.04 -32.86
CA GLY A 322 5.32 18.67 -33.27
C GLY A 322 4.08 17.86 -32.89
N LYS A 323 4.17 17.02 -31.85
CA LYS A 323 3.02 16.26 -31.35
C LYS A 323 1.97 17.18 -30.73
N PRO A 324 0.69 16.79 -30.72
CA PRO A 324 -0.37 17.61 -30.14
C PRO A 324 -0.19 17.78 -28.64
N ILE A 325 -0.58 18.95 -28.12
CA ILE A 325 -0.54 19.28 -26.69
C ILE A 325 -1.32 18.29 -25.80
N SER A 326 -2.30 17.58 -26.37
CA SER A 326 -3.09 16.55 -25.69
C SER A 326 -2.27 15.36 -25.17
N ILE A 327 -0.99 15.22 -25.56
CA ILE A 327 -0.07 14.28 -24.88
C ILE A 327 0.02 14.58 -23.38
N LEU A 328 -0.11 15.85 -22.96
CA LEU A 328 -0.16 16.21 -21.54
C LEU A 328 -1.36 15.58 -20.82
N ASP A 329 -2.45 15.28 -21.52
CA ASP A 329 -3.61 14.58 -20.95
C ASP A 329 -3.26 13.13 -20.67
N THR A 330 -2.54 12.47 -21.58
CA THR A 330 -2.04 11.11 -21.37
C THR A 330 -1.06 11.05 -20.20
N TYR A 331 -0.12 12.00 -20.10
CA TYR A 331 0.76 12.15 -18.94
C TYR A 331 -0.06 12.29 -17.64
N SER A 332 -1.04 13.20 -17.65
CA SER A 332 -1.89 13.45 -16.48
C SER A 332 -2.65 12.20 -16.04
N ASP A 333 -3.31 11.52 -16.97
CA ASP A 333 -4.18 10.40 -16.65
C ASP A 333 -3.40 9.17 -16.19
N GLU A 334 -2.27 8.87 -16.82
CA GLU A 334 -1.44 7.73 -16.41
C GLU A 334 -0.82 7.94 -15.02
N HIS A 335 -0.32 9.14 -14.71
CA HIS A 335 0.29 9.39 -13.41
C HIS A 335 -0.75 9.48 -12.29
N ARG A 336 -1.94 10.03 -12.57
CA ARG A 336 -3.08 9.95 -11.66
C ARG A 336 -3.52 8.51 -11.41
N ARG A 337 -3.59 7.68 -12.46
CA ARG A 337 -3.90 6.25 -12.35
C ARG A 337 -2.88 5.52 -11.49
N VAL A 338 -1.58 5.77 -11.69
CA VAL A 338 -0.52 5.18 -10.84
C VAL A 338 -0.69 5.62 -9.39
N PHE A 339 -0.98 6.90 -9.14
CA PHE A 339 -1.25 7.36 -7.78
C PHE A 339 -2.42 6.61 -7.14
N GLN A 340 -3.57 6.56 -7.83
CA GLN A 340 -4.82 6.00 -7.32
C GLN A 340 -4.79 4.48 -7.16
N THR A 341 -4.11 3.77 -8.05
CA THR A 341 -4.13 2.29 -8.08
C THR A 341 -2.93 1.66 -7.37
N PHE A 342 -1.86 2.42 -7.15
CA PHE A 342 -0.63 1.89 -6.56
C PHE A 342 -0.13 2.71 -5.38
N VAL A 343 0.14 4.01 -5.56
CA VAL A 343 0.79 4.83 -4.53
C VAL A 343 -0.07 4.97 -3.28
N ASP A 344 -1.31 5.43 -3.42
CA ASP A 344 -2.23 5.60 -2.29
C ASP A 344 -2.57 4.24 -1.65
N PRO A 345 -3.05 3.21 -2.37
CA PRO A 345 -3.37 1.92 -1.76
C PRO A 345 -2.19 1.28 -1.03
N THR A 346 -0.98 1.34 -1.61
CA THR A 346 0.21 0.71 -1.00
C THR A 346 0.66 1.45 0.24
N SER A 347 0.78 2.79 0.18
CA SER A 347 1.21 3.59 1.32
C SER A 347 0.15 3.61 2.44
N THR A 348 -1.14 3.63 2.10
CA THR A 348 -2.26 3.47 3.04
C THR A 348 -2.23 2.07 3.66
N GLN A 349 -2.02 1.03 2.87
CA GLN A 349 -1.97 -0.33 3.40
C GLN A 349 -0.75 -0.56 4.30
N ASN A 350 0.41 0.01 3.98
CA ASN A 350 1.59 -0.01 4.84
C ASN A 350 1.32 0.66 6.20
N LYS A 351 0.51 1.73 6.22
CA LYS A 351 0.00 2.33 7.48
C LYS A 351 -0.95 1.41 8.26
N LEU A 352 -1.68 0.50 7.60
CA LEU A 352 -2.85 -0.19 8.18
C LEU A 352 -2.70 -1.73 8.41
N ARG A 353 -1.58 -2.38 8.05
CA ARG A 353 -1.60 -3.80 7.62
C ARG A 353 -1.82 -4.94 8.62
N CYS A 354 -1.74 -4.78 9.95
CA CYS A 354 -1.88 -5.95 10.86
C CYS A 354 -3.08 -5.91 11.82
N ALA A 355 -3.84 -4.82 11.89
CA ALA A 355 -4.71 -4.56 13.03
C ALA A 355 -6.22 -4.74 12.75
N LYS A 356 -6.63 -5.12 11.53
CA LYS A 356 -8.02 -4.91 11.07
C LYS A 356 -9.09 -5.70 11.84
N PHE A 357 -8.90 -7.00 12.07
CA PHE A 357 -9.88 -7.81 12.82
C PHE A 357 -9.98 -7.33 14.27
N ALA A 358 -8.84 -7.18 14.95
CA ALA A 358 -8.82 -6.68 16.33
C ALA A 358 -9.39 -5.25 16.44
N LYS A 359 -9.14 -4.37 15.47
CA LYS A 359 -9.74 -3.03 15.40
C LYS A 359 -11.25 -3.10 15.20
N ASP A 360 -11.73 -3.91 14.26
CA ASP A 360 -13.16 -4.12 14.02
C ASP A 360 -13.87 -4.71 15.25
N LEU A 361 -13.18 -5.60 15.98
CA LEU A 361 -13.67 -6.19 17.22
C LEU A 361 -13.87 -5.13 18.32
N LEU A 362 -13.05 -4.09 18.33
CA LEU A 362 -13.15 -2.98 19.30
C LEU A 362 -14.22 -1.93 18.92
N ILE A 363 -14.87 -2.07 17.76
CA ILE A 363 -15.97 -1.19 17.35
C ILE A 363 -17.25 -1.65 18.02
N ASP A 364 -17.85 -0.75 18.82
CA ASP A 364 -19.11 -0.98 19.53
C ASP A 364 -20.20 -1.55 18.59
N PRO A 365 -20.74 -2.75 18.86
CA PRO A 365 -21.79 -3.37 18.06
C PRO A 365 -23.03 -2.49 17.80
N SER A 366 -23.33 -1.54 18.68
CA SER A 366 -24.44 -0.61 18.50
C SER A 366 -24.31 0.28 17.26
N THR A 367 -23.08 0.54 16.80
CA THR A 367 -22.80 1.32 15.57
C THR A 367 -23.38 0.70 14.30
N ARG A 368 -23.73 -0.58 14.36
CA ARG A 368 -24.32 -1.37 13.27
C ARG A 368 -25.64 -2.03 13.67
N GLY A 369 -26.32 -1.48 14.69
CA GLY A 369 -27.64 -1.93 15.16
C GLY A 369 -27.64 -3.27 15.89
N VAL A 370 -26.49 -3.72 16.41
CA VAL A 370 -26.35 -4.97 17.15
C VAL A 370 -26.28 -4.64 18.65
N HIS A 371 -27.20 -5.21 19.43
CA HIS A 371 -27.32 -4.92 20.87
C HIS A 371 -27.31 -6.16 21.77
N ASN A 372 -27.31 -7.36 21.17
CA ASN A 372 -27.40 -8.63 21.89
C ASN A 372 -26.03 -9.30 22.13
N VAL A 373 -24.94 -8.71 21.63
CA VAL A 373 -23.57 -9.19 21.84
C VAL A 373 -22.65 -8.00 22.11
N THR A 374 -21.55 -8.28 22.81
CA THR A 374 -20.42 -7.37 22.99
C THR A 374 -19.14 -8.13 22.68
N HIS A 375 -18.13 -7.43 22.18
CA HIS A 375 -16.83 -8.04 21.88
C HIS A 375 -15.80 -7.59 22.91
N ASN A 376 -14.94 -8.53 23.31
CA ASN A 376 -13.83 -8.25 24.19
C ASN A 376 -12.55 -8.87 23.61
N LEU A 377 -11.59 -8.03 23.26
CA LEU A 377 -10.25 -8.50 22.93
C LEU A 377 -9.55 -8.83 24.25
N ALA A 378 -9.58 -10.10 24.66
CA ALA A 378 -9.04 -10.52 25.96
C ALA A 378 -7.52 -10.73 25.94
N ALA A 379 -6.98 -11.27 24.84
CA ALA A 379 -5.57 -11.61 24.74
C ALA A 379 -5.04 -11.60 23.30
N VAL A 380 -3.72 -11.40 23.14
CA VAL A 380 -2.97 -11.58 21.89
C VAL A 380 -1.65 -12.30 22.16
N ALA A 381 -1.23 -13.18 21.26
CA ALA A 381 0.04 -13.89 21.33
C ALA A 381 0.89 -13.68 20.06
N SER A 382 2.21 -13.72 20.23
CA SER A 382 3.18 -13.74 19.14
C SER A 382 4.15 -14.89 19.36
N SER A 383 4.46 -15.66 18.31
CA SER A 383 5.42 -16.77 18.37
C SER A 383 6.88 -16.35 18.39
N THR A 384 7.18 -15.05 18.23
CA THR A 384 8.57 -14.57 18.14
C THR A 384 9.04 -13.79 19.36
N SER A 385 8.15 -13.10 20.07
CA SER A 385 8.48 -12.37 21.31
C SER A 385 7.23 -11.77 21.98
N LEU A 386 7.29 -11.60 23.30
CA LEU A 386 6.30 -10.84 24.08
C LEU A 386 6.11 -9.43 23.53
N ARG A 387 7.22 -8.76 23.18
CA ARG A 387 7.22 -7.40 22.67
C ARG A 387 6.34 -7.25 21.43
N LYS A 388 6.38 -8.17 20.47
CA LYS A 388 5.49 -8.09 19.30
C LYS A 388 4.02 -8.20 19.63
N ALA A 389 3.65 -9.00 20.65
CA ALA A 389 2.26 -9.07 21.11
C ALA A 389 1.84 -7.74 21.77
N GLN A 390 2.72 -7.15 22.60
CA GLN A 390 2.49 -5.84 23.21
C GLN A 390 2.40 -4.71 22.16
N ASP A 391 3.28 -4.71 21.17
CA ASP A 391 3.28 -3.77 20.05
C ASP A 391 1.97 -3.88 19.26
N PHE A 392 1.47 -5.10 19.03
CA PHE A 392 0.17 -5.33 18.41
C PHE A 392 -1.00 -4.78 19.24
N LEU A 393 -1.03 -5.06 20.55
CA LEU A 393 -2.08 -4.56 21.46
C LEU A 393 -2.13 -3.04 21.45
N SER A 394 -0.95 -2.43 21.50
CA SER A 394 -0.82 -1.00 21.30
C SER A 394 -1.43 -0.63 19.95
N ALA A 395 -0.99 -1.21 18.83
CA ALA A 395 -1.38 -0.81 17.47
C ALA A 395 -2.88 -0.88 17.15
N VAL A 396 -3.63 -1.70 17.89
CA VAL A 396 -5.10 -1.82 17.76
C VAL A 396 -5.86 -0.93 18.75
N ASN A 397 -5.17 -0.20 19.64
CA ASN A 397 -5.73 0.50 20.80
C ASN A 397 -6.51 -0.45 21.71
N ALA A 398 -5.91 -1.60 22.02
CA ALA A 398 -6.53 -2.60 22.87
C ALA A 398 -6.82 -2.03 24.27
N PRO A 399 -7.93 -2.42 24.92
CA PRO A 399 -8.21 -2.08 26.30
C PRO A 399 -7.02 -2.45 27.20
N PRO A 400 -6.70 -1.65 28.24
CA PRO A 400 -5.60 -1.96 29.17
C PRO A 400 -5.72 -3.33 29.87
N SER A 401 -6.92 -3.91 29.89
CA SER A 401 -7.19 -5.25 30.40
C SER A 401 -6.76 -6.38 29.46
N THR A 402 -6.30 -6.08 28.24
CA THR A 402 -5.93 -7.09 27.24
C THR A 402 -4.55 -7.66 27.54
N ALA A 403 -4.44 -8.98 27.64
CA ALA A 403 -3.18 -9.66 27.95
C ALA A 403 -2.31 -9.89 26.70
N ALA A 404 -1.00 -9.71 26.84
CA ALA A 404 -0.01 -10.06 25.80
C ALA A 404 0.76 -11.32 26.21
N TYR A 405 0.93 -12.24 25.26
CA TYR A 405 1.65 -13.50 25.47
C TYR A 405 2.81 -13.66 24.49
N GLU A 406 3.90 -14.26 24.98
CA GLU A 406 5.13 -14.50 24.22
C GLU A 406 5.15 -15.80 23.43
N SER A 407 4.09 -16.60 23.56
CA SER A 407 3.89 -17.86 22.85
C SER A 407 2.40 -18.17 22.72
N TYR A 408 2.04 -19.03 21.76
CA TYR A 408 0.66 -19.47 21.57
C TYR A 408 0.21 -20.37 22.73
N GLU A 409 1.11 -21.20 23.24
CA GLU A 409 0.86 -22.13 24.35
C GLU A 409 0.43 -21.38 25.61
N SER A 410 1.09 -20.26 25.93
CA SER A 410 0.77 -19.46 27.11
C SER A 410 -0.60 -18.78 26.99
N LEU A 411 -0.98 -18.30 25.80
CA LEU A 411 -2.33 -17.77 25.57
C LEU A 411 -3.39 -18.86 25.63
N LEU A 412 -3.13 -20.02 25.05
CA LEU A 412 -4.05 -21.15 25.07
C LEU A 412 -4.24 -21.73 26.47
N ALA A 413 -3.27 -21.54 27.38
CA ALA A 413 -3.39 -21.92 28.78
C ALA A 413 -4.21 -20.93 29.61
N ASP A 414 -4.48 -19.71 29.12
CA ASP A 414 -5.26 -18.70 29.85
C ASP A 414 -6.73 -19.14 29.98
N PRO A 415 -7.26 -19.37 31.20
CA PRO A 415 -8.64 -19.79 31.38
C PRO A 415 -9.66 -18.69 31.03
N THR A 416 -9.25 -17.43 30.91
CA THR A 416 -10.14 -16.30 30.58
C THR A 416 -10.41 -16.16 29.09
N VAL A 417 -9.63 -16.83 28.24
CA VAL A 417 -9.82 -16.86 26.78
C VAL A 417 -10.70 -18.05 26.41
N GLU A 418 -11.90 -17.83 25.88
CA GLU A 418 -12.83 -18.90 25.49
C GLU A 418 -12.77 -19.26 24.00
N ILE A 419 -12.51 -18.26 23.16
CA ILE A 419 -12.39 -18.38 21.71
C ILE A 419 -11.12 -17.70 21.21
N VAL A 420 -10.47 -18.30 20.21
CA VAL A 420 -9.31 -17.71 19.53
C VAL A 420 -9.59 -17.49 18.04
N TYR A 421 -9.18 -16.34 17.53
CA TYR A 421 -9.11 -16.06 16.10
C TYR A 421 -7.68 -16.34 15.61
N ILE A 422 -7.53 -17.28 14.68
CA ILE A 422 -6.23 -17.67 14.14
C ILE A 422 -6.08 -17.05 12.76
N SER A 423 -5.18 -16.07 12.64
CA SER A 423 -4.93 -15.29 11.42
C SER A 423 -3.51 -15.45 10.87
N THR A 424 -2.85 -16.56 11.19
CA THR A 424 -1.53 -16.90 10.65
C THR A 424 -1.66 -17.25 9.15
N PRO A 425 -0.55 -17.44 8.41
CA PRO A 425 -0.65 -18.04 7.07
C PRO A 425 -1.31 -19.41 7.15
N HIS A 426 -2.08 -19.81 6.13
CA HIS A 426 -2.83 -21.08 6.14
C HIS A 426 -1.96 -22.34 6.22
N SER A 427 -0.67 -22.24 5.87
CA SER A 427 0.33 -23.28 6.19
C SER A 427 0.53 -23.55 7.69
N HIS A 428 0.04 -22.65 8.54
CA HIS A 428 0.15 -22.75 10.00
C HIS A 428 -1.17 -22.98 10.72
N HIS A 429 -2.30 -22.98 9.99
CA HIS A 429 -3.63 -23.10 10.57
C HIS A 429 -3.82 -24.42 11.31
N TYR A 430 -3.43 -25.54 10.71
CA TYR A 430 -3.70 -26.87 11.26
C TYR A 430 -3.12 -27.05 12.66
N GLN A 431 -1.82 -26.83 12.82
CA GLN A 431 -1.13 -27.07 14.09
C GLN A 431 -1.62 -26.13 15.20
N ILE A 432 -1.90 -24.87 14.87
CA ILE A 432 -2.37 -23.88 15.87
C ILE A 432 -3.82 -24.15 16.25
N ALA A 433 -4.70 -24.41 15.27
CA ALA A 433 -6.11 -24.73 15.53
C ALA A 433 -6.24 -26.03 16.30
N ARG A 434 -5.44 -27.06 15.97
CA ARG A 434 -5.39 -28.31 16.71
C ARG A 434 -4.97 -28.07 18.16
N ALA A 435 -3.91 -27.30 18.40
CA ALA A 435 -3.46 -26.96 19.75
C ALA A 435 -4.55 -26.22 20.55
N ALA A 436 -5.25 -25.26 19.91
CA ALA A 436 -6.34 -24.51 20.53
C ALA A 436 -7.52 -25.42 20.93
N LEU A 437 -7.96 -26.30 20.03
CA LEU A 437 -9.01 -27.27 20.31
C LEU A 437 -8.59 -28.26 21.41
N PHE A 438 -7.32 -28.69 21.45
CA PHE A 438 -6.81 -29.53 22.54
C PHE A 438 -6.85 -28.82 23.89
N ALA A 439 -6.53 -27.53 23.92
CA ALA A 439 -6.62 -26.67 25.09
C ALA A 439 -8.07 -26.31 25.48
N GLY A 440 -9.07 -26.82 24.76
CA GLY A 440 -10.48 -26.59 25.06
C GLY A 440 -11.01 -25.25 24.57
N LYS A 441 -10.33 -24.60 23.61
CA LYS A 441 -10.74 -23.30 23.07
C LYS A 441 -11.63 -23.46 21.84
N HIS A 442 -12.64 -22.60 21.73
CA HIS A 442 -13.35 -22.39 20.48
C HIS A 442 -12.43 -21.71 19.45
N VAL A 443 -12.68 -21.91 18.16
CA VAL A 443 -11.79 -21.43 17.11
C VAL A 443 -12.56 -20.77 15.98
N LEU A 444 -12.18 -19.53 15.67
CA LEU A 444 -12.44 -18.89 14.38
C LEU A 444 -11.15 -18.95 13.55
N LEU A 445 -11.15 -19.72 12.47
CA LEU A 445 -9.94 -20.04 11.71
C LEU A 445 -9.93 -19.30 10.37
N GLU A 446 -8.93 -18.48 10.10
CA GLU A 446 -8.83 -17.77 8.82
C GLU A 446 -8.88 -18.70 7.60
N LYS A 447 -9.25 -18.10 6.47
CA LYS A 447 -9.27 -18.80 5.19
C LYS A 447 -7.91 -18.69 4.48
N ALA A 448 -7.51 -19.67 3.66
CA ALA A 448 -8.14 -20.98 3.49
C ALA A 448 -8.02 -21.80 4.78
N PHE A 449 -9.06 -22.59 5.08
CA PHE A 449 -9.19 -23.29 6.35
C PHE A 449 -7.93 -24.07 6.76
N THR A 450 -7.38 -24.88 5.85
CA THR A 450 -6.12 -25.63 5.99
C THR A 450 -5.43 -25.77 4.64
N VAL A 451 -4.29 -26.46 4.57
CA VAL A 451 -3.57 -26.71 3.31
C VAL A 451 -4.27 -27.80 2.47
N ASN A 452 -4.91 -28.77 3.13
CA ASN A 452 -5.60 -29.89 2.50
C ASN A 452 -6.82 -30.35 3.30
N ALA A 453 -7.68 -31.17 2.69
CA ALA A 453 -8.90 -31.66 3.31
C ALA A 453 -8.64 -32.64 4.47
N ALA A 454 -7.54 -33.40 4.44
CA ALA A 454 -7.19 -34.32 5.53
C ALA A 454 -6.96 -33.57 6.85
N GLN A 455 -6.17 -32.50 6.83
CA GLN A 455 -5.99 -31.58 7.96
C GLN A 455 -7.31 -31.00 8.44
N ALA A 456 -8.16 -30.53 7.52
CA ALA A 456 -9.47 -29.97 7.84
C ALA A 456 -10.36 -31.00 8.57
N ARG A 457 -10.44 -32.24 8.07
CA ARG A 457 -11.24 -33.31 8.68
C ARG A 457 -10.81 -33.62 10.11
N ILE A 458 -9.51 -33.63 10.37
CA ILE A 458 -8.97 -33.84 11.72
C ILE A 458 -9.45 -32.73 12.66
N LEU A 459 -9.38 -31.47 12.24
CA LEU A 459 -9.86 -30.34 13.06
C LEU A 459 -11.37 -30.41 13.31
N VAL A 460 -12.16 -30.69 12.28
CA VAL A 460 -13.63 -30.81 12.38
C VAL A 460 -14.01 -31.97 13.31
N GLN A 461 -13.39 -33.13 13.17
CA GLN A 461 -13.60 -34.27 14.05
C GLN A 461 -13.25 -33.91 15.49
N LEU A 462 -12.08 -33.32 15.73
CA LEU A 462 -11.63 -32.93 17.06
C LEU A 462 -12.58 -31.92 17.72
N ALA A 463 -13.05 -30.92 16.97
CA ALA A 463 -14.00 -29.93 17.46
C ALA A 463 -15.34 -30.58 17.83
N ARG A 464 -15.87 -31.47 16.98
CA ARG A 464 -17.11 -32.23 17.23
C ARG A 464 -16.99 -33.15 18.45
N GLU A 465 -15.89 -33.90 18.56
CA GLU A 465 -15.63 -34.78 19.70
C GLU A 465 -15.54 -34.01 21.03
N LYS A 466 -14.89 -32.85 21.02
CA LYS A 466 -14.74 -31.99 22.19
C LYS A 466 -15.94 -31.05 22.42
N LYS A 467 -16.91 -31.04 21.50
CA LYS A 467 -18.06 -30.12 21.50
C LYS A 467 -17.63 -28.65 21.58
N LEU A 468 -16.60 -28.30 20.82
CA LEU A 468 -16.09 -26.93 20.71
C LEU A 468 -16.60 -26.31 19.41
N PHE A 469 -16.95 -25.02 19.47
CA PHE A 469 -17.21 -24.22 18.30
C PHE A 469 -15.98 -24.09 17.41
N LEU A 470 -16.16 -24.36 16.11
CA LEU A 470 -15.18 -24.17 15.05
C LEU A 470 -15.88 -23.57 13.83
N MET A 471 -15.30 -22.50 13.26
CA MET A 471 -15.82 -21.87 12.04
C MET A 471 -14.66 -21.37 11.17
N GLU A 472 -14.79 -21.54 9.84
CA GLU A 472 -13.94 -20.86 8.87
C GLU A 472 -14.29 -19.37 8.80
N ALA A 473 -13.29 -18.49 8.91
CA ALA A 473 -13.43 -17.04 8.87
C ALA A 473 -13.56 -16.56 7.41
N MET A 474 -14.70 -16.90 6.81
CA MET A 474 -15.07 -16.43 5.47
C MET A 474 -15.90 -15.15 5.56
N TRP A 475 -15.29 -14.09 6.08
CA TRP A 475 -15.94 -12.82 6.43
C TRP A 475 -16.92 -12.26 5.39
N THR A 476 -16.58 -12.37 4.09
CA THR A 476 -17.44 -11.91 2.98
C THR A 476 -18.82 -12.57 2.94
N ARG A 477 -18.97 -13.76 3.52
CA ARG A 477 -20.25 -14.49 3.63
C ARG A 477 -21.22 -13.84 4.62
N PHE A 478 -20.69 -13.04 5.55
CA PHE A 478 -21.43 -12.37 6.60
C PHE A 478 -21.80 -10.92 6.26
N PHE A 479 -21.40 -10.44 5.08
CA PHE A 479 -21.81 -9.12 4.61
C PHE A 479 -23.34 -9.03 4.44
N PRO A 480 -23.96 -7.90 4.80
CA PRO A 480 -25.39 -7.66 4.57
C PRO A 480 -25.80 -7.90 3.11
N LEU A 481 -24.94 -7.50 2.15
CA LEU A 481 -25.17 -7.74 0.73
C LEU A 481 -25.24 -9.24 0.41
N THR A 482 -24.30 -10.04 0.92
CA THR A 482 -24.28 -11.49 0.69
C THR A 482 -25.51 -12.14 1.31
N LEU A 483 -25.87 -11.77 2.54
CA LEU A 483 -27.08 -12.26 3.19
C LEU A 483 -28.35 -11.90 2.41
N TYR A 484 -28.43 -10.68 1.88
CA TYR A 484 -29.55 -10.24 1.04
C TYR A 484 -29.66 -11.04 -0.26
N VAL A 485 -28.55 -11.23 -0.98
CA VAL A 485 -28.53 -12.06 -2.21
C VAL A 485 -28.99 -13.49 -1.92
N ARG A 486 -28.49 -14.09 -0.83
CA ARG A 486 -28.92 -15.41 -0.37
C ARG A 486 -30.41 -15.46 -0.04
N GLN A 487 -30.94 -14.43 0.60
CA GLN A 487 -32.38 -14.33 0.90
C GLN A 487 -33.22 -14.27 -0.38
N LEU A 488 -32.82 -13.48 -1.38
CA LEU A 488 -33.51 -13.42 -2.68
C LEU A 488 -33.53 -14.78 -3.40
N ILE A 489 -32.50 -15.60 -3.23
CA ILE A 489 -32.44 -16.97 -3.76
C ILE A 489 -33.43 -17.86 -3.01
N LYS A 490 -33.39 -17.86 -1.67
CA LYS A 490 -34.29 -18.68 -0.82
C LYS A 490 -35.75 -18.36 -1.03
N ASP A 491 -36.08 -17.08 -1.18
CA ASP A 491 -37.44 -16.59 -1.44
C ASP A 491 -37.89 -16.85 -2.89
N GLY A 492 -37.00 -17.36 -3.75
CA GLY A 492 -37.28 -17.68 -5.14
C GLY A 492 -37.44 -16.46 -6.04
N VAL A 493 -37.04 -15.26 -5.59
CA VAL A 493 -37.23 -13.98 -6.30
C VAL A 493 -36.53 -13.97 -7.66
N ILE A 494 -35.33 -14.55 -7.74
CA ILE A 494 -34.56 -14.63 -9.00
C ILE A 494 -34.72 -15.98 -9.72
N GLY A 495 -35.63 -16.83 -9.26
CA GLY A 495 -35.85 -18.19 -9.75
C GLY A 495 -34.77 -19.20 -9.31
N VAL A 496 -34.89 -20.44 -9.81
CA VAL A 496 -33.95 -21.52 -9.49
C VAL A 496 -32.63 -21.32 -10.24
N VAL A 497 -31.55 -21.05 -9.52
CA VAL A 497 -30.23 -20.82 -10.10
C VAL A 497 -29.64 -22.13 -10.63
N GLN A 498 -29.34 -22.17 -11.93
CA GLN A 498 -28.75 -23.35 -12.60
C GLN A 498 -27.23 -23.26 -12.75
N ARG A 499 -26.69 -22.03 -12.76
CA ARG A 499 -25.27 -21.78 -13.02
C ARG A 499 -24.77 -20.57 -12.26
N VAL A 500 -23.56 -20.67 -11.72
CA VAL A 500 -22.82 -19.56 -11.10
C VAL A 500 -21.48 -19.39 -11.81
N VAL A 501 -21.11 -18.15 -12.11
CA VAL A 501 -19.77 -17.78 -12.54
C VAL A 501 -19.27 -16.72 -11.56
N ALA A 502 -18.11 -16.98 -10.95
CA ALA A 502 -17.54 -16.08 -9.97
C ALA A 502 -16.03 -15.97 -10.19
N ASP A 503 -15.50 -14.76 -10.06
CA ASP A 503 -14.12 -14.42 -10.38
C ASP A 503 -13.48 -13.64 -9.23
N ARG A 504 -12.23 -13.96 -8.88
CA ARG A 504 -11.42 -13.18 -7.95
C ARG A 504 -9.97 -13.10 -8.39
N ASN A 505 -9.58 -11.93 -8.88
CA ASN A 505 -8.22 -11.70 -9.35
C ASN A 505 -7.49 -10.56 -8.60
N LEU A 506 -6.16 -10.55 -8.72
CA LEU A 506 -5.28 -9.46 -8.34
C LEU A 506 -4.69 -8.81 -9.60
N GLY A 507 -4.81 -7.50 -9.75
CA GLY A 507 -4.18 -6.73 -10.83
C GLY A 507 -2.74 -6.35 -10.51
N ARG A 508 -1.85 -7.34 -10.36
CA ARG A 508 -0.48 -7.15 -9.89
C ARG A 508 0.56 -7.68 -10.88
N ASP A 509 1.71 -7.01 -10.93
CA ASP A 509 2.92 -7.48 -11.62
C ASP A 509 3.69 -8.40 -10.66
N ILE A 510 3.37 -9.69 -10.71
CA ILE A 510 3.76 -10.65 -9.70
C ILE A 510 5.27 -10.90 -9.68
N GLU A 511 5.93 -10.88 -10.84
CA GLU A 511 7.38 -11.10 -10.92
C GLU A 511 8.14 -10.00 -10.18
N LYS A 512 7.71 -8.74 -10.33
CA LYS A 512 8.33 -7.61 -9.63
C LYS A 512 7.97 -7.53 -8.16
N LEU A 513 6.73 -7.90 -7.81
CA LEU A 513 6.21 -7.65 -6.46
C LEU A 513 6.49 -8.80 -5.49
N TYR A 514 6.56 -10.04 -5.98
CA TYR A 514 6.53 -11.22 -5.13
C TYR A 514 7.83 -12.03 -5.13
N GLY A 515 8.62 -11.98 -6.21
CA GLY A 515 9.85 -12.77 -6.30
C GLY A 515 9.59 -14.25 -6.04
N THR A 516 10.35 -14.88 -5.14
CA THR A 516 10.13 -16.27 -4.68
C THR A 516 9.64 -16.38 -3.24
N GLU A 517 9.86 -15.35 -2.42
CA GLU A 517 9.71 -15.43 -0.96
C GLU A 517 8.35 -14.98 -0.43
N HIS A 518 7.61 -14.19 -1.20
CA HIS A 518 6.33 -13.65 -0.74
C HIS A 518 5.30 -14.76 -0.50
N ARG A 519 4.49 -14.66 0.57
CA ARG A 519 3.55 -15.72 1.01
C ARG A 519 2.61 -16.26 -0.07
N LEU A 520 2.26 -15.44 -1.06
CA LEU A 520 1.38 -15.83 -2.17
C LEU A 520 2.06 -16.70 -3.24
N VAL A 521 3.40 -16.68 -3.30
CA VAL A 521 4.18 -17.44 -4.28
C VAL A 521 5.13 -18.44 -3.63
N ASN A 522 5.31 -18.38 -2.32
CA ASN A 522 6.22 -19.25 -1.58
C ASN A 522 5.56 -20.63 -1.29
N PRO A 523 6.08 -21.74 -1.84
CA PRO A 523 5.52 -23.07 -1.65
C PRO A 523 5.61 -23.55 -0.19
N ALA A 524 6.61 -23.11 0.59
CA ALA A 524 6.72 -23.43 2.01
C ALA A 524 5.63 -22.76 2.86
N LEU A 525 4.92 -21.77 2.30
CA LEU A 525 3.76 -21.13 2.92
C LEU A 525 2.44 -21.53 2.25
N ALA A 526 2.46 -22.61 1.45
CA ALA A 526 1.33 -23.05 0.64
C ALA A 526 0.74 -21.93 -0.25
N GLY A 527 1.60 -21.06 -0.78
CA GLY A 527 1.17 -19.97 -1.66
C GLY A 527 0.50 -20.46 -2.94
N GLY A 528 -0.36 -19.63 -3.51
CA GLY A 528 -1.01 -19.87 -4.80
C GLY A 528 -2.40 -19.24 -4.88
N ALA A 529 -2.87 -18.96 -6.10
CA ALA A 529 -4.19 -18.37 -6.31
C ALA A 529 -5.34 -19.27 -5.83
N LEU A 530 -5.18 -20.59 -5.87
CA LEU A 530 -6.20 -21.58 -5.52
C LEU A 530 -6.62 -21.45 -4.06
N LEU A 531 -5.67 -21.54 -3.13
CA LEU A 531 -5.96 -21.46 -1.69
C LEU A 531 -6.26 -20.02 -1.26
N ASP A 532 -5.50 -19.02 -1.75
CA ASP A 532 -5.66 -17.64 -1.28
C ASP A 532 -6.86 -16.90 -1.88
N LEU A 533 -7.18 -17.15 -3.15
CA LEU A 533 -8.13 -16.37 -3.94
C LEU A 533 -9.34 -17.17 -4.42
N ALA A 534 -9.15 -18.38 -4.97
CA ALA A 534 -10.24 -19.17 -5.54
C ALA A 534 -11.26 -19.64 -4.48
N ILE A 535 -10.88 -19.62 -3.20
CA ILE A 535 -11.80 -19.83 -2.09
C ILE A 535 -13.01 -18.88 -2.12
N TYR A 536 -12.83 -17.61 -2.53
CA TYR A 536 -13.93 -16.64 -2.59
C TYR A 536 -14.98 -16.98 -3.67
N PRO A 537 -14.63 -17.21 -4.96
CA PRO A 537 -15.59 -17.62 -5.96
C PRO A 537 -16.15 -19.03 -5.72
N LEU A 538 -15.37 -19.95 -5.13
CA LEU A 538 -15.90 -21.25 -4.70
C LEU A 538 -16.97 -21.08 -3.62
N THR A 539 -16.76 -20.18 -2.64
CA THR A 539 -17.78 -19.86 -1.63
C THR A 539 -19.09 -19.38 -2.28
N TRP A 540 -19.03 -18.53 -3.31
CA TRP A 540 -20.22 -18.11 -4.07
C TRP A 540 -20.93 -19.27 -4.77
N ILE A 541 -20.17 -20.19 -5.37
CA ILE A 541 -20.72 -21.37 -6.03
C ILE A 541 -21.44 -22.27 -5.03
N PHE A 542 -20.77 -22.61 -3.92
CA PHE A 542 -21.31 -23.53 -2.92
C PHE A 542 -22.51 -22.94 -2.18
N GLN A 543 -22.44 -21.67 -1.74
CA GLN A 543 -23.57 -21.08 -1.03
C GLN A 543 -24.84 -21.01 -1.90
N ILE A 544 -24.72 -20.78 -3.20
CA ILE A 544 -25.86 -20.64 -4.13
C ILE A 544 -26.35 -22.00 -4.65
N LEU A 545 -25.44 -22.84 -5.15
CA LEU A 545 -25.81 -24.07 -5.88
C LEU A 545 -25.90 -25.31 -5.00
N HIS A 546 -25.28 -25.27 -3.81
CA HIS A 546 -25.28 -26.39 -2.86
C HIS A 546 -26.09 -26.07 -1.60
N HIS A 547 -25.76 -25.02 -0.87
CA HIS A 547 -26.33 -24.79 0.46
C HIS A 547 -27.73 -24.14 0.45
N ASP A 548 -27.94 -23.07 -0.34
CA ASP A 548 -29.25 -22.40 -0.44
C ASP A 548 -30.11 -22.88 -1.62
N SER A 549 -29.62 -23.84 -2.40
CA SER A 549 -30.30 -24.31 -3.59
C SER A 549 -31.53 -25.15 -3.23
N PRO A 550 -32.73 -24.85 -3.78
CA PRO A 550 -33.91 -25.71 -3.59
C PRO A 550 -33.75 -27.07 -4.28
N LEU A 551 -32.74 -27.25 -5.12
CA LEU A 551 -32.42 -28.51 -5.80
C LEU A 551 -31.47 -29.41 -5.00
N ALA A 552 -30.91 -28.91 -3.89
CA ALA A 552 -30.02 -29.66 -3.02
C ALA A 552 -30.83 -30.39 -1.93
N SER A 553 -31.61 -31.41 -2.31
CA SER A 553 -32.50 -32.10 -1.37
C SER A 553 -31.80 -33.25 -0.60
N GLY A 554 -31.49 -33.01 0.67
CA GLY A 554 -31.83 -33.86 1.84
C GLY A 554 -31.24 -35.27 2.03
N THR A 555 -30.52 -35.88 1.08
CA THR A 555 -29.88 -37.20 1.28
C THR A 555 -28.52 -37.25 0.59
N VAL A 556 -27.52 -37.80 1.29
CA VAL A 556 -26.11 -38.05 0.90
C VAL A 556 -25.76 -37.48 -0.47
N SER A 557 -25.37 -36.19 -0.50
CA SER A 557 -24.91 -35.53 -1.71
C SER A 557 -23.73 -36.28 -2.29
N SER A 558 -23.88 -36.78 -3.51
CA SER A 558 -22.75 -37.24 -4.32
C SER A 558 -21.71 -36.12 -4.40
N PRO A 559 -20.41 -36.42 -4.27
CA PRO A 559 -19.39 -35.39 -4.34
C PRO A 559 -19.43 -34.70 -5.71
N PRO A 560 -19.17 -33.38 -5.77
CA PRO A 560 -19.20 -32.66 -7.03
C PRO A 560 -18.12 -33.20 -7.97
N HIS A 561 -18.43 -33.22 -9.28
CA HIS A 561 -17.42 -33.46 -10.29
C HIS A 561 -16.62 -32.18 -10.53
N VAL A 562 -15.30 -32.30 -10.48
CA VAL A 562 -14.35 -31.20 -10.70
C VAL A 562 -13.68 -31.39 -12.04
N SER A 563 -13.48 -30.28 -12.75
CA SER A 563 -12.54 -30.18 -13.87
C SER A 563 -11.82 -28.85 -13.75
N SER A 564 -10.51 -28.86 -13.92
CA SER A 564 -9.69 -27.68 -13.59
C SER A 564 -8.49 -27.48 -14.51
N SER A 565 -7.99 -26.25 -14.50
CA SER A 565 -6.75 -25.85 -15.19
C SER A 565 -5.99 -24.85 -14.33
N LEU A 566 -4.71 -25.12 -14.10
CA LEU A 566 -3.80 -24.20 -13.41
C LEU A 566 -2.73 -23.66 -14.37
N VAL A 567 -2.45 -22.36 -14.26
CA VAL A 567 -1.22 -21.75 -14.80
C VAL A 567 -0.26 -21.60 -13.63
N LYS A 568 0.95 -22.17 -13.76
CA LYS A 568 1.95 -22.11 -12.69
C LYS A 568 2.75 -20.81 -12.78
N TYR A 569 3.06 -20.24 -11.63
CA TYR A 569 4.05 -19.20 -11.48
C TYR A 569 5.44 -19.80 -11.69
N PRO A 570 6.17 -19.45 -12.76
CA PRO A 570 7.40 -20.15 -13.15
C PRO A 570 8.50 -20.21 -12.07
N PRO A 571 8.76 -19.15 -11.28
CA PRO A 571 9.86 -19.15 -10.31
C PRO A 571 9.73 -20.16 -9.18
N THR A 572 8.51 -20.49 -8.74
CA THR A 572 8.30 -21.36 -7.56
C THR A 572 7.42 -22.57 -7.83
N GLY A 573 6.73 -22.62 -8.97
CA GLY A 573 5.90 -23.74 -9.40
C GLY A 573 4.54 -23.84 -8.71
N VAL A 574 4.19 -22.90 -7.83
CA VAL A 574 2.82 -22.77 -7.31
C VAL A 574 1.88 -22.26 -8.40
N ASP A 575 0.58 -22.29 -8.17
CA ASP A 575 -0.40 -21.77 -9.12
C ASP A 575 -0.52 -20.25 -9.07
N GLU A 576 -0.38 -19.61 -10.24
CA GLU A 576 -0.63 -18.20 -10.46
C GLU A 576 -2.10 -17.95 -10.81
N THR A 577 -2.68 -18.84 -11.61
CA THR A 577 -4.07 -18.76 -12.07
C THR A 577 -4.74 -20.12 -11.90
N ALA A 578 -5.96 -20.11 -11.39
CA ALA A 578 -6.82 -21.27 -11.24
C ALA A 578 -8.16 -21.05 -11.93
N THR A 579 -8.56 -22.02 -12.77
CA THR A 579 -9.93 -22.14 -13.28
C THR A 579 -10.50 -23.47 -12.80
N VAL A 580 -11.64 -23.43 -12.12
CA VAL A 580 -12.30 -24.59 -11.52
C VAL A 580 -13.74 -24.65 -11.99
N VAL A 581 -14.11 -25.75 -12.63
CA VAL A 581 -15.50 -26.07 -12.98
C VAL A 581 -16.00 -27.12 -12.00
N VAL A 582 -17.07 -26.79 -11.29
CA VAL A 582 -17.71 -27.66 -10.29
C VAL A 582 -19.09 -28.04 -10.81
N THR A 583 -19.35 -29.33 -11.00
CA THR A 583 -20.66 -29.83 -11.45
C THR A 583 -21.31 -30.62 -10.33
N PHE A 584 -22.51 -30.23 -9.93
CA PHE A 584 -23.31 -30.91 -8.91
C PHE A 584 -24.22 -31.94 -9.61
N PRO A 585 -23.94 -33.26 -9.52
CA PRO A 585 -24.60 -34.25 -10.37
C PRO A 585 -26.10 -34.39 -10.11
N GLU A 586 -26.50 -34.25 -8.84
CA GLU A 586 -27.87 -34.45 -8.39
C GLU A 586 -28.79 -33.32 -8.85
N SER A 587 -28.37 -32.08 -8.63
CA SER A 587 -29.09 -30.89 -9.06
C SER A 587 -28.88 -30.57 -10.54
N LYS A 588 -27.89 -31.20 -11.19
CA LYS A 588 -27.44 -30.93 -12.57
C LYS A 588 -27.05 -29.46 -12.78
N THR A 589 -26.55 -28.80 -11.74
CA THR A 589 -26.09 -27.40 -11.79
C THR A 589 -24.57 -27.32 -11.91
N GLN A 590 -24.06 -26.16 -12.36
CA GLN A 590 -22.64 -25.96 -12.61
C GLN A 590 -22.13 -24.62 -12.11
N GLY A 591 -21.00 -24.63 -11.40
CA GLY A 591 -20.23 -23.45 -11.02
C GLY A 591 -18.95 -23.33 -11.82
N VAL A 592 -18.54 -22.10 -12.14
CA VAL A 592 -17.21 -21.79 -12.69
C VAL A 592 -16.55 -20.75 -11.80
N ALA A 593 -15.46 -21.13 -11.14
CA ALA A 593 -14.63 -20.26 -10.33
C ALA A 593 -13.33 -19.94 -11.07
N THR A 594 -12.99 -18.66 -11.18
CA THR A 594 -11.71 -18.21 -11.71
C THR A 594 -10.99 -17.36 -10.68
N ALA A 595 -9.68 -17.54 -10.58
CA ALA A 595 -8.83 -16.70 -9.75
C ALA A 595 -7.42 -16.59 -10.32
N SER A 596 -6.81 -15.43 -10.17
CA SER A 596 -5.48 -15.15 -10.71
C SER A 596 -4.75 -14.11 -9.89
N LEU A 597 -3.44 -14.29 -9.71
CA LEU A 597 -2.55 -13.26 -9.19
C LEU A 597 -2.31 -12.13 -10.22
N ARG A 598 -2.74 -12.31 -11.48
CA ARG A 598 -2.52 -11.40 -12.62
C ARG A 598 -3.85 -11.09 -13.33
N VAL A 599 -4.09 -9.81 -13.68
CA VAL A 599 -5.08 -9.43 -14.71
C VAL A 599 -4.51 -8.37 -15.65
N ALA A 600 -5.06 -8.31 -16.86
CA ALA A 600 -4.66 -7.35 -17.89
C ALA A 600 -4.99 -5.88 -17.52
N SER A 601 -6.04 -5.64 -16.74
CA SER A 601 -6.47 -4.30 -16.31
C SER A 601 -7.50 -4.36 -15.18
N ASN A 602 -7.52 -3.38 -14.27
CA ASN A 602 -8.68 -3.17 -13.39
C ASN A 602 -9.84 -2.57 -14.19
N PRO A 603 -11.11 -2.84 -13.82
CA PRO A 603 -12.25 -2.08 -14.34
C PRO A 603 -12.06 -0.58 -14.06
N THR A 604 -12.48 0.27 -15.00
CA THR A 604 -12.36 1.74 -14.91
C THR A 604 -13.26 2.38 -13.84
N ASP A 605 -14.24 1.63 -13.32
CA ASP A 605 -15.10 2.00 -12.19
C ASP A 605 -15.42 0.71 -11.41
N PRO A 606 -14.84 0.48 -10.21
CA PRO A 606 -15.06 -0.74 -9.46
C PRO A 606 -16.43 -0.79 -8.77
N GLY A 607 -17.21 0.30 -8.76
CA GLY A 607 -18.44 0.39 -7.99
C GLY A 607 -18.16 0.16 -6.50
N ASP A 608 -17.65 1.19 -5.81
CA ASP A 608 -17.30 1.05 -4.39
C ASP A 608 -18.55 0.85 -3.54
N PHE A 609 -18.64 -0.31 -2.87
CA PHE A 609 -19.55 -0.51 -1.75
C PHE A 609 -18.84 0.00 -0.49
N GLU A 610 -19.15 1.22 -0.07
CA GLU A 610 -18.60 1.78 1.16
C GLU A 610 -19.12 0.98 2.37
N ILE A 611 -18.19 0.39 3.12
CA ILE A 611 -18.45 -0.07 4.49
C ILE A 611 -18.31 1.18 5.37
N PRO A 612 -19.41 1.70 5.97
CA PRO A 612 -19.37 3.03 6.60
C PRO A 612 -18.43 3.14 7.80
N ILE A 613 -18.17 2.02 8.47
CA ILE A 613 -17.39 1.92 9.71
C ILE A 613 -16.58 0.63 9.69
N GLY A 614 -15.31 0.68 10.12
CA GLY A 614 -14.44 -0.49 10.20
C GLY A 614 -14.05 -1.08 8.85
N HIS A 615 -13.77 -2.38 8.84
CA HIS A 615 -13.32 -3.11 7.67
C HIS A 615 -14.30 -4.20 7.22
N GLY A 616 -15.37 -4.48 7.97
CA GLY A 616 -16.40 -5.48 7.67
C GLY A 616 -16.15 -6.85 8.30
N LEU A 617 -15.11 -7.01 9.11
CA LEU A 617 -14.78 -8.26 9.79
C LEU A 617 -15.63 -8.45 11.06
N PHE A 618 -16.23 -7.38 11.60
CA PHE A 618 -17.09 -7.50 12.77
C PHE A 618 -18.39 -8.30 12.53
N TRP A 619 -18.85 -8.45 11.28
CA TRP A 619 -20.10 -9.18 11.02
C TRP A 619 -19.95 -10.68 11.26
N GLU A 620 -18.79 -11.26 10.93
CA GLU A 620 -18.49 -12.66 11.28
C GLU A 620 -18.22 -12.79 12.79
N ALA A 621 -17.56 -11.80 13.41
CA ALA A 621 -17.36 -11.79 14.87
C ALA A 621 -18.70 -11.77 15.61
N ASP A 622 -19.65 -10.93 15.18
CA ASP A 622 -21.02 -10.88 15.71
C ASP A 622 -21.72 -12.23 15.59
N ALA A 623 -21.54 -12.92 14.46
CA ALA A 623 -22.13 -14.24 14.25
C ALA A 623 -21.51 -15.27 15.19
N CYS A 624 -20.18 -15.32 15.31
CA CYS A 624 -19.49 -16.18 16.28
C CYS A 624 -19.98 -15.96 17.70
N ALA A 625 -20.06 -14.70 18.15
CA ALA A 625 -20.52 -14.37 19.50
C ALA A 625 -21.96 -14.87 19.73
N ARG A 626 -22.87 -14.70 18.75
CA ARG A 626 -24.24 -15.23 18.84
C ARG A 626 -24.28 -16.75 18.91
N TYR A 627 -23.51 -17.45 18.07
CA TYR A 627 -23.48 -18.91 18.10
C TYR A 627 -22.99 -19.46 19.44
N LEU A 628 -21.95 -18.86 20.02
CA LEU A 628 -21.47 -19.24 21.34
C LEU A 628 -22.51 -19.01 22.43
N LEU A 629 -23.18 -17.85 22.43
CA LEU A 629 -24.27 -17.56 23.38
C LEU A 629 -25.47 -18.52 23.23
N GLU A 630 -25.74 -18.99 22.02
CA GLU A 630 -26.77 -19.99 21.72
C GLU A 630 -26.32 -21.42 22.06
N GLY A 631 -25.06 -21.63 22.47
CA GLY A 631 -24.50 -22.96 22.74
C GLY A 631 -24.27 -23.80 21.49
N LYS A 632 -24.21 -23.18 20.30
CA LYS A 632 -23.91 -23.85 19.04
C LYS A 632 -22.42 -24.10 18.89
N THR A 633 -22.09 -25.24 18.29
CA THR A 633 -20.70 -25.63 17.99
C THR A 633 -20.34 -25.46 16.51
N GLU A 634 -21.30 -25.08 15.67
CA GLU A 634 -21.10 -24.88 14.23
C GLU A 634 -21.97 -23.72 13.74
N SER A 635 -21.58 -23.12 12.61
CA SER A 635 -22.28 -22.01 11.98
C SER A 635 -23.29 -22.51 10.95
N ASP A 636 -24.53 -22.03 11.04
CA ASP A 636 -25.55 -22.31 10.01
C ASP A 636 -25.23 -21.56 8.70
N VAL A 637 -24.51 -20.44 8.81
CA VAL A 637 -24.13 -19.59 7.67
C VAL A 637 -22.93 -20.17 6.93
N MET A 638 -21.93 -20.69 7.66
CA MET A 638 -20.69 -21.29 7.14
C MET A 638 -20.47 -22.69 7.76
N PRO A 639 -21.21 -23.73 7.31
CA PRO A 639 -21.15 -25.06 7.91
C PRO A 639 -19.80 -25.75 7.65
N LEU A 640 -19.32 -26.52 8.63
CA LEU A 640 -18.04 -27.24 8.50
C LEU A 640 -18.07 -28.29 7.39
N ASP A 641 -19.21 -28.94 7.16
CA ASP A 641 -19.33 -29.92 6.07
C ASP A 641 -19.15 -29.25 4.69
N GLU A 642 -19.56 -27.99 4.54
CA GLU A 642 -19.33 -27.24 3.30
C GLU A 642 -17.85 -26.84 3.17
N THR A 643 -17.21 -26.39 4.25
CA THR A 643 -15.75 -26.16 4.28
C THR A 643 -14.99 -27.42 3.87
N LEU A 644 -15.36 -28.60 4.40
CA LEU A 644 -14.74 -29.87 4.03
C LEU A 644 -14.91 -30.18 2.53
N LEU A 645 -16.11 -29.95 1.99
CA LEU A 645 -16.40 -30.21 0.59
C LEU A 645 -15.64 -29.27 -0.35
N ILE A 646 -15.47 -28.00 0.04
CA ILE A 646 -14.64 -27.04 -0.70
C ILE A 646 -13.16 -27.46 -0.65
N MET A 647 -12.66 -27.90 0.51
CA MET A 647 -11.30 -28.41 0.63
C MET A 647 -11.07 -29.66 -0.23
N ASP A 648 -12.06 -30.56 -0.32
CA ASP A 648 -12.00 -31.73 -1.21
C ASP A 648 -11.93 -31.31 -2.69
N VAL A 649 -12.69 -30.28 -3.08
CA VAL A 649 -12.60 -29.71 -4.43
C VAL A 649 -11.20 -29.15 -4.69
N MET A 650 -10.63 -28.40 -3.75
CA MET A 650 -9.28 -27.86 -3.90
C MET A 650 -8.22 -28.95 -3.98
N ASP A 651 -8.32 -30.01 -3.17
CA ASP A 651 -7.43 -31.17 -3.27
C ASP A 651 -7.53 -31.84 -4.63
N ARG A 652 -8.74 -31.99 -5.18
CA ARG A 652 -8.95 -32.54 -6.52
C ARG A 652 -8.34 -31.67 -7.62
N VAL A 653 -8.46 -30.34 -7.52
CA VAL A 653 -7.81 -29.40 -8.44
C VAL A 653 -6.29 -29.60 -8.40
N ARG A 654 -5.71 -29.72 -7.20
CA ARG A 654 -4.26 -29.94 -7.03
C ARG A 654 -3.82 -31.28 -7.60
N GLU A 655 -4.58 -32.35 -7.37
CA GLU A 655 -4.35 -33.68 -7.95
C GLU A 655 -4.35 -33.66 -9.49
N GLU A 656 -5.41 -33.11 -10.10
CA GLU A 656 -5.57 -33.02 -11.56
C GLU A 656 -4.42 -32.27 -12.23
N ASN A 657 -3.89 -31.25 -11.55
CA ASN A 657 -2.86 -30.36 -12.09
C ASN A 657 -1.44 -30.66 -11.56
N ARG A 658 -1.28 -31.74 -10.79
CA ARG A 658 0.01 -32.13 -10.18
C ARG A 658 0.67 -30.97 -9.42
N LEU A 659 -0.12 -30.26 -8.63
CA LEU A 659 0.36 -29.24 -7.69
C LEU A 659 0.54 -29.90 -6.32
N LYS A 660 1.73 -29.76 -5.74
CA LYS A 660 2.07 -30.28 -4.42
C LYS A 660 2.87 -29.25 -3.66
N TYR A 661 2.62 -29.13 -2.37
CA TYR A 661 3.44 -28.34 -1.47
C TYR A 661 4.52 -29.23 -0.80
N PRO A 662 5.53 -28.65 -0.13
CA PRO A 662 6.50 -29.42 0.63
C PRO A 662 5.81 -30.32 1.66
N ALA A 663 6.34 -31.53 1.86
CA ALA A 663 5.75 -32.53 2.74
C ALA A 663 5.56 -32.02 4.18
N GLU A 664 6.46 -31.15 4.66
CA GLU A 664 6.39 -30.52 5.99
C GLU A 664 5.13 -29.67 6.20
N VAL A 665 4.53 -29.16 5.11
CA VAL A 665 3.32 -28.33 5.13
C VAL A 665 2.06 -29.17 4.91
N GLU A 666 2.17 -30.31 4.22
CA GLU A 666 1.04 -31.19 3.89
C GLU A 666 0.81 -32.33 4.89
N ALA A 667 1.88 -32.87 5.50
CA ALA A 667 1.85 -34.14 6.23
C ALA A 667 1.32 -33.99 7.66
N HIS A 668 0.11 -34.46 7.94
CA HIS A 668 -0.42 -34.64 9.29
C HIS A 668 -1.52 -35.70 9.40
#